data_AF-A0A7J6M2D7-F1
#
_entry.id   AF-A0A7J6M2D7-F1
#
_cell.length_a   1.000
_cell.length_b   1.000
_cell.length_c   1.000
_cell.angle_alpha   90.00
_cell.angle_beta   90.00
_cell.angle_gamma   90.00
#
_symmetry.space_group_name_H-M   'P 1'
#
loop_
_entity.id
_entity.type
_entity.pdbx_description
1 polymer ?
#
loop_
_entity_poly.entity_id
_entity_poly.type
_entity_poly.pdbx_seq_one_letter_code
_entity_poly.pdbx_strand_id
1 'polypeptide(L)'
;MSRSESRLWWQNHMSENSYVGLVLLGSVGVACLVTLAIYVLDRSVNYGGCLMGINHCPLDSPALDDPSPWISSAILLAAAIATGAFLGFAPAKIRDAVQGGGLINTRVSITNGHAIPASVIPLRIVLATVVVAGGFPMGLEGPAIHIAAATASAALVTCPFLKKEIARNRDLQSAVQVIAAATGVAAAFDTPIAGVTFALEELLELTSRRVMTQICLASVVSTLLARMLLHRFEPFRIDHILNLDIHGQREEVYFVIYAAIVGLFTFLGGLLFTFATLRMNKVFFELDKRLRVLLGLRPRKNTEAVSWATMDFGDDSLGDDHSPYLLIVPYALFGVVGALLSCLTYTVTDYHMEVYGLGTHGLEEQLKDPIDSHGLGEPIMMFVYRILMASMATSVGVPAGLLTPALVTGGYLGSAVGSVATSIAEATNMSPSFAQYLHQTGVLFGMTGMFSAWFRTPITAVVIAYELTGVYSLVLPIMLCNYLSSALTGLVYRMDVTEHMMERAGVRAEGAHFELTDVRHLFKSRLEAIEYDYHAEHPSLRMTDHDGSRRLDGSSRMLDWTSRGPSLSRTMMKIITPNIDVKWMRLSPGIAEGPRPQYLRNAATRNMLLVSAAEVSGGWAWRQRVELKMHWITISSILEPCISDLLPPQVLGPSQLHGRGEPHAHFYSKFSVLLNMASAATNKDHYKARIEKNLDNTLAECFIPELGMPKKGKVREIYFTDANVVMVTNDRVSAFDYVLPNMIPFKGQVLNTISQWAMNSTKDIVPNAMVGDHLVDPAVVVQRKMKNVGVECIVRGYLWGSMAAAYEKGDRTFCGLKLEEGLLRYQKFPTPIFTPTTKADVGHDENMTMDEVIRFCGADVAQKIKELSLKLYERGAELMRQRGLILLDTKYEFGIDESGMLHVIDEVNTPDSSRMCDVKEWEEKFPQIQKIMHDGKLDSARSGQSDASWAKCYRNVSELLKDHPHLKPAEFSKQYVRDALLDMGFKPDQDKSVPKLSKEHVVECAYRYIAVCERVTGQSFEWPSETVKLTPEERVCSNLKHHGFIKGCCAAVFAGSDSDMPHIEKCQKELAKYGIPSHYRICSAHKQPTRLEAALQMYNKSIEPMAIIASAGGTDALSGTASFLSVWPVVSCPPDPHNPSCIGNPPLSSNVYVQRPGNAARFIAQMFGSCCNVKSVRKALVDEAEGKVKKLVAADKWSS
;
A
#
# COMPACT_ATOMS: atom_id res chain seq x y z
N MET A 1 46.98 -0.38 -13.35
CA MET A 1 46.07 -0.83 -12.26
C MET A 1 45.13 -1.89 -12.80
N SER A 2 45.01 -2.98 -12.08
CA SER A 2 44.04 -4.05 -12.33
C SER A 2 42.60 -3.64 -11.97
N ARG A 3 41.61 -4.39 -12.47
CA ARG A 3 40.17 -4.20 -12.19
C ARG A 3 39.76 -4.45 -10.73
N SER A 4 40.68 -4.89 -9.87
CA SER A 4 40.53 -5.03 -8.42
C SER A 4 41.15 -3.84 -7.68
N GLU A 5 42.35 -3.39 -8.08
CA GLU A 5 43.02 -2.23 -7.49
C GLU A 5 42.25 -0.93 -7.71
N SER A 6 41.68 -0.71 -8.91
CA SER A 6 40.79 0.43 -9.12
C SER A 6 39.53 0.34 -8.26
N ARG A 7 39.06 -0.87 -7.96
CA ARG A 7 37.87 -1.13 -7.13
C ARG A 7 38.10 -0.73 -5.67
N LEU A 8 39.24 -1.10 -5.08
CA LEU A 8 39.64 -0.65 -3.74
C LEU A 8 39.93 0.85 -3.70
N TRP A 9 40.60 1.39 -4.72
CA TRP A 9 40.94 2.82 -4.76
C TRP A 9 39.68 3.70 -4.70
N TRP A 10 38.66 3.40 -5.51
CA TRP A 10 37.37 4.10 -5.50
C TRP A 10 36.57 3.89 -4.20
N GLN A 11 36.62 2.72 -3.57
CA GLN A 11 35.94 2.49 -2.28
C GLN A 11 36.58 3.24 -1.11
N ASN A 12 37.91 3.47 -1.15
CA ASN A 12 38.63 4.10 -0.05
C ASN A 12 38.78 5.63 -0.19
N HIS A 13 38.49 6.21 -1.37
CA HIS A 13 38.74 7.65 -1.63
C HIS A 13 37.52 8.48 -2.06
N MET A 14 36.33 7.88 -2.28
CA MET A 14 35.12 8.68 -2.46
C MET A 14 34.57 9.17 -1.11
N SER A 15 34.84 10.44 -0.81
CA SER A 15 34.07 11.19 0.19
C SER A 15 32.64 11.44 -0.31
N GLU A 16 31.68 11.74 0.58
CA GLU A 16 30.33 12.19 0.17
C GLU A 16 30.38 13.38 -0.81
N ASN A 17 31.35 14.29 -0.63
CA ASN A 17 31.56 15.45 -1.51
C ASN A 17 31.95 15.03 -2.94
N SER A 18 32.68 13.92 -3.10
CA SER A 18 33.07 13.38 -4.40
C SER A 18 31.86 12.81 -5.16
N TYR A 19 30.89 12.23 -4.45
CA TYR A 19 29.63 11.77 -5.01
C TYR A 19 28.76 12.97 -5.45
N VAL A 20 28.64 13.99 -4.58
CA VAL A 20 27.90 15.23 -4.88
C VAL A 20 28.45 15.94 -6.12
N GLY A 21 29.77 16.05 -6.26
CA GLY A 21 30.40 16.67 -7.44
C GLY A 21 30.12 15.91 -8.75
N LEU A 22 30.10 14.58 -8.70
CA LEU A 22 29.79 13.73 -9.87
C LEU A 22 28.32 13.82 -10.28
N VAL A 23 27.39 13.94 -9.33
CA VAL A 23 25.96 14.12 -9.64
C VAL A 23 25.68 15.54 -10.16
N LEU A 24 26.38 16.58 -9.67
CA LEU A 24 26.28 17.95 -10.20
C LEU A 24 26.83 18.11 -11.62
N LEU A 25 28.00 17.52 -11.92
CA LEU A 25 28.51 17.44 -13.29
C LEU A 25 27.60 16.58 -14.17
N GLY A 26 27.03 15.52 -13.60
CA GLY A 26 26.02 14.67 -14.24
C GLY A 26 24.75 15.42 -14.63
N SER A 27 24.18 16.23 -13.74
CA SER A 27 22.93 16.97 -14.01
C SER A 27 23.10 18.01 -15.12
N VAL A 28 24.26 18.70 -15.19
CA VAL A 28 24.58 19.61 -16.30
C VAL A 28 24.77 18.84 -17.61
N GLY A 29 25.50 17.72 -17.61
CA GLY A 29 25.67 16.88 -18.79
C GLY A 29 24.35 16.28 -19.31
N VAL A 30 23.46 15.86 -18.40
CA VAL A 30 22.10 15.43 -18.71
C VAL A 30 21.30 16.57 -19.32
N ALA A 31 21.31 17.78 -18.75
CA ALA A 31 20.62 18.94 -19.31
C ALA A 31 21.06 19.22 -20.76
N CYS A 32 22.36 19.18 -21.07
CA CYS A 32 22.86 19.34 -22.43
C CYS A 32 22.30 18.28 -23.41
N LEU A 33 22.34 17.00 -23.03
CA LEU A 33 21.86 15.90 -23.87
C LEU A 33 20.34 15.96 -24.08
N VAL A 34 19.59 16.28 -23.02
CA VAL A 34 18.14 16.50 -23.06
C VAL A 34 17.79 17.64 -24.00
N THR A 35 18.45 18.80 -23.86
CA THR A 35 18.21 19.97 -24.71
C THR A 35 18.47 19.66 -26.18
N LEU A 36 19.53 18.90 -26.50
CA LEU A 36 19.82 18.47 -27.86
C LEU A 36 18.74 17.52 -28.42
N ALA A 37 18.23 16.58 -27.61
CA ALA A 37 17.14 15.69 -28.04
C ALA A 37 15.83 16.45 -28.30
N ILE A 38 15.54 17.48 -27.49
CA ILE A 38 14.38 18.37 -27.65
C ILE A 38 14.55 19.28 -28.87
N TYR A 39 15.76 19.80 -29.12
CA TYR A 39 16.10 20.54 -30.34
C TYR A 39 15.82 19.70 -31.61
N VAL A 40 16.17 18.41 -31.59
CA VAL A 40 15.87 17.50 -32.72
C VAL A 40 14.36 17.26 -32.86
N LEU A 41 13.62 17.12 -31.76
CA LEU A 41 12.15 17.01 -31.78
C LEU A 41 11.52 18.26 -32.41
N ASP A 42 11.85 19.44 -31.89
CA ASP A 42 11.32 20.73 -32.36
C ASP A 42 11.57 20.93 -33.86
N ARG A 43 12.83 20.80 -34.29
CA ARG A 43 13.19 20.95 -35.70
C ARG A 43 12.44 19.94 -36.58
N SER A 44 12.27 18.71 -36.12
CA SER A 44 11.52 17.68 -36.86
C SER A 44 10.04 18.07 -37.03
N VAL A 45 9.39 18.54 -35.95
CA VAL A 45 8.00 19.04 -35.98
C VAL A 45 7.87 20.26 -36.90
N ASN A 46 8.79 21.22 -36.80
CA ASN A 46 8.75 22.46 -37.58
C ASN A 46 8.99 22.23 -39.08
N TYR A 47 10.00 21.43 -39.46
CA TYR A 47 10.20 21.05 -40.87
C TYR A 47 9.05 20.18 -41.41
N GLY A 48 8.55 19.23 -40.62
CA GLY A 48 7.39 18.42 -41.00
C GLY A 48 6.14 19.26 -41.22
N GLY A 49 5.86 20.22 -40.34
CA GLY A 49 4.69 21.09 -40.42
C GLY A 49 4.74 22.05 -41.60
N CYS A 50 5.92 22.57 -41.95
CA CYS A 50 6.11 23.33 -43.20
C CYS A 50 5.81 22.46 -44.44
N LEU A 51 6.35 21.24 -44.51
CA LEU A 51 6.12 20.33 -45.65
C LEU A 51 4.64 19.98 -45.87
N MET A 52 3.82 20.08 -44.82
CA MET A 52 2.39 19.78 -44.85
C MET A 52 1.50 21.03 -44.97
N GLY A 53 2.07 22.25 -44.95
CA GLY A 53 1.31 23.51 -44.94
C GLY A 53 0.46 23.70 -43.68
N ILE A 54 0.97 23.25 -42.53
CA ILE A 54 0.27 23.23 -41.23
C ILE A 54 1.00 24.08 -40.17
N ASN A 55 2.31 24.25 -40.28
CA ASN A 55 3.09 25.21 -39.49
C ASN A 55 3.75 26.22 -40.44
N HIS A 56 3.87 27.47 -39.99
CA HIS A 56 4.45 28.56 -40.78
C HIS A 56 5.89 28.23 -41.17
N CYS A 57 6.22 28.30 -42.47
CA CYS A 57 7.50 27.79 -42.93
C CYS A 57 8.65 28.81 -42.67
N PRO A 58 9.76 28.41 -42.01
CA PRO A 58 10.93 29.27 -41.82
C PRO A 58 11.81 29.40 -43.08
N LEU A 59 11.37 28.85 -44.22
CA LEU A 59 11.96 29.01 -45.54
C LEU A 59 10.93 29.79 -46.37
N ASP A 60 11.27 31.00 -46.82
CA ASP A 60 10.41 31.85 -47.66
C ASP A 60 10.06 31.13 -48.98
N SER A 61 8.95 30.38 -48.99
CA SER A 61 8.58 29.46 -50.06
C SER A 61 7.08 29.53 -50.35
N PRO A 62 6.64 30.40 -51.28
CA PRO A 62 5.22 30.78 -51.49
C PRO A 62 4.39 29.71 -52.24
N ALA A 63 4.69 28.42 -52.03
CA ALA A 63 4.11 27.29 -52.77
C ALA A 63 3.31 26.32 -51.89
N LEU A 64 3.27 26.54 -50.57
CA LEU A 64 2.60 25.67 -49.58
C LEU A 64 1.78 26.44 -48.53
N ASP A 65 1.69 27.77 -48.62
CA ASP A 65 0.86 28.58 -47.73
C ASP A 65 -0.63 28.36 -48.08
N ASP A 66 -1.45 28.03 -47.08
CA ASP A 66 -2.88 27.66 -47.16
C ASP A 66 -3.25 26.49 -48.10
N PRO A 67 -2.90 25.23 -47.76
CA PRO A 67 -3.52 24.07 -48.38
C PRO A 67 -5.02 24.01 -48.04
N SER A 68 -5.90 23.81 -49.04
CA SER A 68 -7.35 23.75 -48.81
C SER A 68 -7.75 22.84 -47.62
N PRO A 69 -8.84 23.13 -46.90
CA PRO A 69 -9.22 22.37 -45.68
C PRO A 69 -9.41 20.88 -45.93
N TRP A 70 -9.78 20.48 -47.15
CA TRP A 70 -9.90 19.08 -47.56
C TRP A 70 -8.55 18.37 -47.62
N ILE A 71 -7.49 19.06 -48.05
CA ILE A 71 -6.12 18.53 -48.06
C ILE A 71 -5.62 18.38 -46.63
N SER A 72 -5.82 19.40 -45.80
CA SER A 72 -5.39 19.41 -44.38
C SER A 72 -6.12 18.35 -43.54
N SER A 73 -7.43 18.19 -43.79
CA SER A 73 -8.24 17.08 -43.27
C SER A 73 -7.74 15.70 -43.73
N ALA A 74 -7.30 15.57 -44.98
CA ALA A 74 -6.75 14.32 -45.49
C ALA A 74 -5.36 14.01 -44.89
N ILE A 75 -4.53 15.02 -44.65
CA ILE A 75 -3.24 14.90 -43.95
C ILE A 75 -3.46 14.44 -42.51
N LEU A 76 -4.39 15.06 -41.77
CA LEU A 76 -4.75 14.67 -40.40
C LEU A 76 -5.23 13.22 -40.34
N LEU A 77 -6.12 12.82 -41.26
CA LEU A 77 -6.60 11.45 -41.37
C LEU A 77 -5.46 10.46 -41.69
N ALA A 78 -4.57 10.82 -42.63
CA ALA A 78 -3.43 9.99 -43.00
C ALA A 78 -2.44 9.82 -41.84
N ALA A 79 -2.11 10.89 -41.10
CA ALA A 79 -1.27 10.86 -39.92
C ALA A 79 -1.88 10.01 -38.79
N ALA A 80 -3.21 10.07 -38.59
CA ALA A 80 -3.93 9.23 -37.65
C ALA A 80 -3.83 7.74 -38.01
N ILE A 81 -4.10 7.38 -39.27
CA ILE A 81 -4.02 6.01 -39.77
C ILE A 81 -2.58 5.49 -39.70
N ALA A 82 -1.58 6.29 -40.10
CA ALA A 82 -0.17 5.91 -40.03
C ALA A 82 0.28 5.65 -38.59
N THR A 83 -0.12 6.50 -37.64
CA THR A 83 0.17 6.32 -36.21
C THR A 83 -0.50 5.06 -35.66
N GLY A 84 -1.79 4.84 -35.98
CA GLY A 84 -2.54 3.65 -35.56
C GLY A 84 -1.98 2.34 -36.15
N ALA A 85 -1.52 2.38 -37.40
CA ALA A 85 -0.85 1.26 -38.05
C ALA A 85 0.51 0.97 -37.40
N PHE A 86 1.35 1.98 -37.20
CA PHE A 86 2.65 1.82 -36.53
C PHE A 86 2.49 1.19 -35.14
N LEU A 87 1.60 1.73 -34.30
CA LEU A 87 1.35 1.21 -32.95
C LEU A 87 0.66 -0.16 -32.95
N GLY A 88 -0.17 -0.44 -33.97
CA GLY A 88 -0.79 -1.76 -34.17
C GLY A 88 0.22 -2.86 -34.47
N PHE A 89 1.23 -2.58 -35.29
CA PHE A 89 2.28 -3.55 -35.66
C PHE A 89 3.52 -3.51 -34.74
N ALA A 90 3.62 -2.55 -33.83
CA ALA A 90 4.73 -2.45 -32.88
C ALA A 90 4.68 -3.56 -31.79
N PRO A 91 5.83 -4.10 -31.35
CA PRO A 91 5.90 -4.98 -30.18
C PRO A 91 5.32 -4.30 -28.92
N ALA A 92 4.63 -5.06 -28.06
CA ALA A 92 3.95 -4.53 -26.87
C ALA A 92 4.85 -3.62 -26.01
N LYS A 93 6.05 -4.09 -25.64
CA LYS A 93 7.04 -3.31 -24.86
C LYS A 93 7.45 -1.97 -25.50
N ILE A 94 7.37 -1.85 -26.82
CA ILE A 94 7.62 -0.60 -27.53
C ILE A 94 6.36 0.27 -27.53
N ARG A 95 5.22 -0.31 -27.95
CA ARG A 95 3.90 0.35 -27.98
C ARG A 95 3.57 1.01 -26.65
N ASP A 96 3.63 0.25 -25.56
CA ASP A 96 3.19 0.70 -24.23
C ASP A 96 4.10 1.80 -23.65
N ALA A 97 5.35 1.90 -24.11
CA ALA A 97 6.24 3.00 -23.79
C ALA A 97 5.98 4.26 -24.66
N VAL A 98 5.62 4.11 -25.94
CA VAL A 98 5.48 5.26 -26.87
C VAL A 98 4.05 5.79 -27.02
N GLN A 99 3.03 5.05 -26.59
CA GLN A 99 1.63 5.48 -26.61
C GLN A 99 1.30 6.42 -25.42
N GLY A 100 0.29 7.27 -25.58
CA GLY A 100 -0.11 8.30 -24.60
C GLY A 100 0.82 9.52 -24.59
N GLY A 101 0.45 10.56 -23.83
CA GLY A 101 1.10 11.88 -23.92
C GLY A 101 2.49 12.04 -23.33
N GLY A 102 3.15 10.98 -22.84
CA GLY A 102 4.53 11.03 -22.32
C GLY A 102 4.65 11.42 -20.85
N LEU A 103 3.84 12.38 -20.37
CA LEU A 103 3.81 12.79 -18.96
C LEU A 103 3.43 11.61 -18.04
N ILE A 104 2.32 10.93 -18.33
CA ILE A 104 1.86 9.75 -17.57
C ILE A 104 2.93 8.65 -17.58
N ASN A 105 3.52 8.36 -18.74
CA ASN A 105 4.59 7.37 -18.89
C ASN A 105 5.81 7.72 -18.00
N THR A 106 6.10 9.02 -17.86
CA THR A 106 7.18 9.54 -17.02
C THR A 106 6.84 9.47 -15.53
N ARG A 107 5.64 9.88 -15.10
CA ARG A 107 5.17 9.72 -13.70
C ARG A 107 5.22 8.25 -13.27
N VAL A 108 4.67 7.33 -14.08
CA VAL A 108 4.73 5.88 -13.82
C VAL A 108 6.17 5.36 -13.71
N SER A 109 7.09 5.85 -14.55
CA SER A 109 8.51 5.47 -14.50
C SER A 109 9.19 5.95 -13.21
N ILE A 110 8.94 7.21 -12.81
CA ILE A 110 9.46 7.83 -11.59
C ILE A 110 8.94 7.11 -10.34
N THR A 111 7.62 6.85 -10.24
CA THR A 111 6.98 6.16 -9.10
C THR A 111 7.54 4.74 -8.92
N ASN A 112 7.79 4.01 -10.01
CA ASN A 112 8.34 2.65 -9.95
C ASN A 112 9.89 2.59 -9.82
N GLY A 113 10.58 3.73 -10.02
CA GLY A 113 12.05 3.79 -10.08
C GLY A 113 12.66 2.95 -11.20
N HIS A 114 11.94 2.81 -12.32
CA HIS A 114 12.37 2.02 -13.48
C HIS A 114 13.06 2.90 -14.53
N ALA A 115 14.00 2.34 -15.29
CA ALA A 115 14.71 3.08 -16.33
C ALA A 115 13.94 3.03 -17.66
N ILE A 116 13.71 4.18 -18.29
CA ILE A 116 13.03 4.23 -19.60
C ILE A 116 14.01 3.77 -20.70
N PRO A 117 13.63 2.84 -21.61
CA PRO A 117 14.53 2.35 -22.65
C PRO A 117 14.98 3.42 -23.64
N ALA A 118 16.27 3.43 -24.01
CA ALA A 118 16.83 4.38 -24.99
C ALA A 118 16.16 4.32 -26.38
N SER A 119 15.57 3.17 -26.75
CA SER A 119 14.80 3.00 -27.99
C SER A 119 13.54 3.87 -28.06
N VAL A 120 13.03 4.35 -26.92
CA VAL A 120 11.89 5.28 -26.85
C VAL A 120 12.21 6.62 -27.49
N ILE A 121 13.46 7.09 -27.42
CA ILE A 121 13.88 8.43 -27.87
C ILE A 121 13.58 8.66 -29.36
N PRO A 122 14.17 7.91 -30.31
CA PRO A 122 13.91 8.13 -31.74
C PRO A 122 12.45 7.84 -32.12
N LEU A 123 11.80 6.86 -31.46
CA LEU A 123 10.42 6.51 -31.74
C LEU A 123 9.43 7.60 -31.31
N ARG A 124 9.65 8.22 -30.14
CA ARG A 124 8.87 9.38 -29.68
C ARG A 124 9.07 10.59 -30.59
N ILE A 125 10.30 10.86 -31.05
CA ILE A 125 10.58 11.95 -31.99
C ILE A 125 9.78 11.76 -33.29
N VAL A 126 9.85 10.57 -33.91
CA VAL A 126 9.12 10.28 -35.16
C VAL A 126 7.60 10.36 -34.96
N LEU A 127 7.06 9.73 -33.91
CA LEU A 127 5.61 9.70 -33.68
C LEU A 127 5.03 11.07 -33.30
N ALA A 128 5.72 11.83 -32.46
CA ALA A 128 5.32 13.20 -32.13
C ALA A 128 5.41 14.12 -33.36
N THR A 129 6.43 13.94 -34.21
CA THR A 129 6.53 14.66 -35.50
C THR A 129 5.33 14.35 -36.39
N VAL A 130 5.02 13.07 -36.66
CA VAL A 130 3.89 12.68 -37.53
C VAL A 130 2.55 13.22 -37.00
N VAL A 131 2.34 13.22 -35.69
CA VAL A 131 1.09 13.69 -35.07
C VAL A 131 0.98 15.22 -35.10
N VAL A 132 1.99 15.94 -34.58
CA VAL A 132 1.92 17.40 -34.43
C VAL A 132 2.03 18.09 -35.80
N ALA A 133 2.96 17.66 -36.66
CA ALA A 133 3.04 18.15 -38.04
C ALA A 133 1.87 17.70 -38.92
N GLY A 134 1.16 16.63 -38.53
CA GLY A 134 -0.08 16.17 -39.16
C GLY A 134 -1.32 16.98 -38.79
N GLY A 135 -1.17 18.11 -38.08
CA GLY A 135 -2.26 19.03 -37.77
C GLY A 135 -3.10 18.65 -36.54
N PHE A 136 -2.63 17.73 -35.71
CA PHE A 136 -3.33 17.40 -34.47
C PHE A 136 -3.25 18.58 -33.48
N PRO A 137 -4.34 18.88 -32.74
CA PRO A 137 -4.37 19.93 -31.74
C PRO A 137 -3.71 19.48 -30.41
N MET A 138 -2.47 18.98 -30.48
CA MET A 138 -1.72 18.37 -29.39
C MET A 138 -0.29 18.93 -29.29
N GLY A 139 0.23 19.05 -28.07
CA GLY A 139 1.53 19.65 -27.74
C GLY A 139 2.75 18.76 -27.96
N LEU A 140 3.94 19.35 -28.04
CA LEU A 140 5.21 18.61 -28.14
C LEU A 140 5.89 18.38 -26.77
N GLU A 141 5.37 19.00 -25.72
CA GLU A 141 6.03 19.14 -24.42
C GLU A 141 5.91 17.85 -23.58
N GLY A 142 4.78 17.15 -23.68
CA GLY A 142 4.62 15.82 -23.11
C GLY A 142 5.61 14.78 -23.68
N PRO A 143 5.75 14.69 -25.02
CA PRO A 143 6.86 13.97 -25.65
C PRO A 143 8.25 14.46 -25.22
N ALA A 144 8.47 15.77 -25.09
CA ALA A 144 9.75 16.34 -24.65
C ALA A 144 10.13 15.90 -23.22
N ILE A 145 9.19 15.93 -22.27
CA ILE A 145 9.35 15.40 -20.89
C ILE A 145 9.78 13.94 -20.92
N HIS A 146 9.12 13.11 -21.73
CA HIS A 146 9.38 11.68 -21.80
C HIS A 146 10.70 11.34 -22.51
N ILE A 147 11.02 12.06 -23.59
CA ILE A 147 12.33 11.99 -24.27
C ILE A 147 13.44 12.43 -23.32
N ALA A 148 13.21 13.44 -22.48
CA ALA A 148 14.19 13.91 -21.51
C ALA A 148 14.48 12.83 -20.45
N ALA A 149 13.44 12.28 -19.82
CA ALA A 149 13.57 11.19 -18.86
C ALA A 149 14.22 9.93 -19.45
N ALA A 150 13.92 9.59 -20.72
CA ALA A 150 14.56 8.51 -21.45
C ALA A 150 16.05 8.79 -21.75
N THR A 151 16.39 10.01 -22.14
CA THR A 151 17.77 10.46 -22.41
C THR A 151 18.62 10.38 -21.14
N ALA A 152 18.08 10.82 -20.01
CA ALA A 152 18.75 10.76 -18.72
C ALA A 152 18.91 9.32 -18.20
N SER A 153 17.88 8.49 -18.35
CA SER A 153 17.94 7.05 -18.05
C SER A 153 19.03 6.34 -18.87
N ALA A 154 19.09 6.62 -20.18
CA ALA A 154 20.10 6.08 -21.08
C ALA A 154 21.51 6.54 -20.70
N ALA A 155 21.69 7.83 -20.39
CA ALA A 155 22.97 8.39 -19.95
C ALA A 155 23.47 7.72 -18.65
N LEU A 156 22.58 7.49 -17.67
CA LEU A 156 22.94 6.85 -16.40
C LEU A 156 23.38 5.38 -16.58
N VAL A 157 22.72 4.64 -17.48
CA VAL A 157 23.04 3.23 -17.76
C VAL A 157 24.28 3.06 -18.64
N THR A 158 24.59 4.03 -19.50
CA THR A 158 25.74 3.98 -20.43
C THR A 158 27.01 4.63 -19.90
N CYS A 159 26.93 5.44 -18.83
CA CYS A 159 28.09 6.12 -18.25
C CYS A 159 29.17 5.12 -17.78
N PRO A 160 30.38 5.10 -18.39
CA PRO A 160 31.42 4.11 -18.09
C PRO A 160 32.08 4.33 -16.71
N PHE A 161 31.87 5.48 -16.09
CA PHE A 161 32.40 5.85 -14.77
C PHE A 161 31.48 5.42 -13.62
N LEU A 162 30.20 5.14 -13.89
CA LEU A 162 29.25 4.67 -12.87
C LEU A 162 29.27 3.13 -12.76
N LYS A 163 29.19 2.60 -11.54
CA LYS A 163 28.97 1.16 -11.35
C LYS A 163 27.54 0.80 -11.82
N LYS A 164 27.39 -0.32 -12.53
CA LYS A 164 26.07 -0.84 -12.98
C LYS A 164 25.07 -1.06 -11.84
N GLU A 165 25.52 -1.32 -10.61
CA GLU A 165 24.66 -1.40 -9.43
C GLU A 165 24.15 -0.01 -8.98
N ILE A 166 24.98 1.04 -9.07
CA ILE A 166 24.58 2.42 -8.75
C ILE A 166 23.57 2.91 -9.80
N ALA A 167 23.82 2.63 -11.09
CA ALA A 167 22.87 2.92 -12.18
C ALA A 167 21.56 2.10 -12.11
N ARG A 168 21.47 1.09 -11.23
CA ARG A 168 20.25 0.32 -10.94
C ARG A 168 19.57 0.72 -9.63
N ASN A 169 20.08 1.74 -8.93
CA ASN A 169 19.40 2.29 -7.77
C ASN A 169 18.12 3.02 -8.22
N ARG A 170 16.97 2.59 -7.70
CA ARG A 170 15.63 3.13 -8.02
C ARG A 170 15.54 4.61 -7.67
N ASP A 171 15.95 5.00 -6.47
CA ASP A 171 15.89 6.38 -5.99
C ASP A 171 16.72 7.33 -6.88
N LEU A 172 17.87 6.85 -7.37
CA LEU A 172 18.72 7.61 -8.29
C LEU A 172 18.13 7.71 -9.70
N GLN A 173 17.48 6.64 -10.19
CA GLN A 173 16.73 6.68 -11.46
C GLN A 173 15.58 7.70 -11.37
N SER A 174 14.73 7.62 -10.34
CA SER A 174 13.63 8.57 -10.11
C SER A 174 14.15 10.02 -10.02
N ALA A 175 15.18 10.28 -9.21
CA ALA A 175 15.72 11.63 -9.04
C ALA A 175 16.29 12.22 -10.36
N VAL A 176 17.01 11.41 -11.15
CA VAL A 176 17.57 11.84 -12.44
C VAL A 176 16.48 12.02 -13.50
N GLN A 177 15.42 11.20 -13.49
CA GLN A 177 14.26 11.37 -14.37
C GLN A 177 13.45 12.63 -14.04
N VAL A 178 13.26 12.96 -12.76
CA VAL A 178 12.63 14.23 -12.33
C VAL A 178 13.45 15.43 -12.83
N ILE A 179 14.77 15.45 -12.61
CA ILE A 179 15.64 16.54 -13.08
C ILE A 179 15.52 16.69 -14.60
N ALA A 180 15.51 15.58 -15.34
CA ALA A 180 15.37 15.62 -16.80
C ALA A 180 13.98 16.06 -17.26
N ALA A 181 12.91 15.62 -16.61
CA ALA A 181 11.56 16.07 -16.91
C ALA A 181 11.41 17.59 -16.70
N ALA A 182 12.00 18.13 -15.63
CA ALA A 182 12.07 19.56 -15.36
C ALA A 182 12.81 20.33 -16.47
N THR A 183 13.98 19.84 -16.91
CA THR A 183 14.69 20.45 -18.04
C THR A 183 13.94 20.33 -19.35
N GLY A 184 13.11 19.28 -19.51
CA GLY A 184 12.21 19.09 -20.63
C GLY A 184 11.15 20.18 -20.75
N VAL A 185 10.48 20.51 -19.63
CA VAL A 185 9.54 21.64 -19.56
C VAL A 185 10.26 22.98 -19.78
N ALA A 186 11.40 23.19 -19.10
CA ALA A 186 12.17 24.43 -19.21
C ALA A 186 12.70 24.73 -20.62
N ALA A 187 13.07 23.69 -21.39
CA ALA A 187 13.49 23.82 -22.78
C ALA A 187 12.31 23.97 -23.76
N ALA A 188 11.16 23.34 -23.49
CA ALA A 188 10.01 23.36 -24.38
C ALA A 188 9.22 24.67 -24.32
N PHE A 189 9.15 25.32 -23.14
CA PHE A 189 8.43 26.59 -22.95
C PHE A 189 9.34 27.83 -22.85
N ASP A 190 10.65 27.67 -22.79
CA ASP A 190 11.64 28.72 -22.47
C ASP A 190 11.52 29.31 -21.03
N THR A 191 10.86 28.57 -20.13
CA THR A 191 10.48 28.98 -18.77
C THR A 191 11.24 28.16 -17.69
N PRO A 192 12.43 28.59 -17.24
CA PRO A 192 13.28 27.81 -16.33
C PRO A 192 12.70 27.65 -14.93
N ILE A 193 11.99 28.65 -14.39
CA ILE A 193 11.37 28.55 -13.06
C ILE A 193 10.14 27.65 -13.13
N ALA A 194 9.33 27.74 -14.18
CA ALA A 194 8.18 26.86 -14.38
C ALA A 194 8.59 25.39 -14.50
N GLY A 195 9.74 25.09 -15.13
CA GLY A 195 10.29 23.73 -15.15
C GLY A 195 10.61 23.21 -13.74
N VAL A 196 11.08 24.08 -12.83
CA VAL A 196 11.31 23.74 -11.42
C VAL A 196 9.98 23.53 -10.68
N THR A 197 9.01 24.44 -10.81
CA THR A 197 7.73 24.32 -10.08
C THR A 197 6.89 23.16 -10.60
N PHE A 198 6.94 22.88 -11.90
CA PHE A 198 6.29 21.70 -12.50
C PHE A 198 6.84 20.43 -11.87
N ALA A 199 8.16 20.32 -11.74
CA ALA A 199 8.76 19.17 -11.07
C ALA A 199 8.35 19.03 -9.59
N LEU A 200 7.97 20.14 -8.93
CA LEU A 200 7.53 20.14 -7.53
C LEU A 200 6.04 19.85 -7.35
N GLU A 201 5.17 20.37 -8.21
CA GLU A 201 3.71 20.14 -8.11
C GLU A 201 3.25 18.88 -8.84
N GLU A 202 3.90 18.48 -9.94
CA GLU A 202 3.45 17.36 -10.80
C GLU A 202 4.26 16.06 -10.63
N LEU A 203 5.54 16.14 -10.23
CA LEU A 203 6.49 15.01 -10.34
C LEU A 203 7.15 14.54 -9.04
N LEU A 204 7.14 15.31 -7.95
CA LEU A 204 7.94 15.01 -6.74
C LEU A 204 7.10 14.61 -5.52
N GLU A 205 7.20 13.33 -5.17
CA GLU A 205 6.83 12.79 -3.85
C GLU A 205 7.95 13.00 -2.80
N LEU A 206 9.17 13.40 -3.22
CA LEU A 206 10.38 13.37 -2.39
C LEU A 206 11.04 14.75 -2.19
N THR A 207 10.85 15.33 -1.00
CA THR A 207 11.35 16.66 -0.58
C THR A 207 12.86 16.71 -0.25
N SER A 208 13.71 16.12 -1.10
CA SER A 208 15.16 16.17 -0.93
C SER A 208 15.74 17.53 -1.33
N ARG A 209 16.19 18.30 -0.32
CA ARG A 209 16.87 19.60 -0.50
C ARG A 209 18.10 19.55 -1.43
N ARG A 210 18.69 18.36 -1.63
CA ARG A 210 19.83 18.14 -2.55
C ARG A 210 19.40 18.07 -4.03
N VAL A 211 18.24 17.46 -4.31
CA VAL A 211 17.69 17.34 -5.67
C VAL A 211 17.19 18.70 -6.16
N MET A 212 16.52 19.48 -5.30
CA MET A 212 16.05 20.84 -5.59
C MET A 212 17.11 21.72 -6.28
N THR A 213 18.30 21.85 -5.68
CA THR A 213 19.38 22.68 -6.23
C THR A 213 19.83 22.20 -7.62
N GLN A 214 19.79 20.89 -7.87
CA GLN A 214 20.17 20.30 -9.16
C GLN A 214 19.10 20.54 -10.22
N ILE A 215 17.81 20.48 -9.86
CA ILE A 215 16.70 20.85 -10.76
C ILE A 215 16.86 22.31 -11.21
N CYS A 216 17.01 23.26 -10.28
CA CYS A 216 17.16 24.68 -10.63
C CYS A 216 18.34 24.94 -11.57
N LEU A 217 19.49 24.35 -11.28
CA LEU A 217 20.73 24.55 -12.05
C LEU A 217 20.63 23.90 -13.44
N ALA A 218 20.03 22.71 -13.51
CA ALA A 218 19.79 22.01 -14.77
C ALA A 218 18.77 22.76 -15.66
N SER A 219 17.65 23.24 -15.10
CA SER A 219 16.62 23.99 -15.85
C SER A 219 17.20 25.28 -16.44
N VAL A 220 17.96 26.06 -15.67
CA VAL A 220 18.62 27.28 -16.17
C VAL A 220 19.62 26.97 -17.29
N VAL A 221 20.44 25.93 -17.15
CA VAL A 221 21.36 25.50 -18.22
C VAL A 221 20.60 25.04 -19.46
N SER A 222 19.52 24.27 -19.29
CA SER A 222 18.66 23.78 -20.37
C SER A 222 18.06 24.94 -21.18
N THR A 223 17.46 25.92 -20.50
CA THR A 223 16.93 27.13 -21.14
C THR A 223 18.01 27.95 -21.85
N LEU A 224 19.17 28.18 -21.23
CA LEU A 224 20.27 28.92 -21.88
C LEU A 224 20.75 28.23 -23.16
N LEU A 225 20.88 26.90 -23.14
CA LEU A 225 21.24 26.11 -24.32
C LEU A 225 20.12 26.08 -25.37
N ALA A 226 18.85 26.01 -24.95
CA ALA A 226 17.69 26.08 -25.83
C ALA A 226 17.69 27.42 -26.59
N ARG A 227 17.86 28.54 -25.89
CA ARG A 227 17.97 29.90 -26.49
C ARG A 227 19.13 30.00 -27.49
N MET A 228 20.28 29.39 -27.20
CA MET A 228 21.44 29.37 -28.09
C MET A 228 21.25 28.49 -29.34
N LEU A 229 20.56 27.36 -29.23
CA LEU A 229 20.42 26.37 -30.30
C LEU A 229 19.17 26.62 -31.18
N LEU A 230 18.03 26.93 -30.57
CA LEU A 230 16.76 27.10 -31.27
C LEU A 230 16.67 28.42 -32.04
N HIS A 231 17.33 29.49 -31.54
CA HIS A 231 17.41 30.82 -32.14
C HIS A 231 16.08 31.34 -32.72
N ARG A 232 15.33 32.11 -31.92
CA ARG A 232 14.00 32.71 -32.22
C ARG A 232 12.78 31.77 -32.12
N PHE A 233 12.77 30.79 -31.22
CA PHE A 233 11.54 30.02 -30.93
C PHE A 233 11.10 30.25 -29.49
N GLU A 234 10.15 31.17 -29.33
CA GLU A 234 9.34 31.37 -28.13
C GLU A 234 7.93 30.92 -28.53
N PRO A 235 7.37 29.81 -27.99
CA PRO A 235 6.08 29.28 -28.46
C PRO A 235 4.87 30.18 -28.12
N PHE A 236 5.08 31.17 -27.26
CA PHE A 236 4.18 32.30 -27.00
C PHE A 236 5.04 33.55 -26.80
N ARG A 237 5.03 34.49 -27.75
CA ARG A 237 5.79 35.75 -27.63
C ARG A 237 4.86 36.90 -27.25
N ILE A 238 4.70 37.13 -25.95
CA ILE A 238 3.80 38.15 -25.41
C ILE A 238 4.56 39.47 -25.15
N ASP A 239 5.15 40.04 -26.21
CA ASP A 239 5.91 41.31 -26.16
C ASP A 239 5.04 42.55 -25.83
N HIS A 240 3.71 42.41 -25.73
CA HIS A 240 2.74 43.53 -25.90
C HIS A 240 1.60 43.63 -24.86
N ILE A 241 1.68 42.96 -23.69
CA ILE A 241 0.76 43.32 -22.60
C ILE A 241 1.12 44.71 -22.09
N LEU A 242 0.21 45.66 -22.27
CA LEU A 242 0.37 47.06 -21.87
C LEU A 242 0.64 47.19 -20.37
N ASN A 243 1.68 47.97 -20.01
CA ASN A 243 1.85 48.50 -18.66
C ASN A 243 0.75 49.53 -18.38
N LEU A 244 -0.40 49.04 -17.92
CA LEU A 244 -1.44 49.86 -17.33
C LEU A 244 -1.16 50.05 -15.84
N ASP A 245 -0.74 51.27 -15.48
CA ASP A 245 -0.92 51.74 -14.11
C ASP A 245 -2.44 51.85 -13.86
N ILE A 246 -2.96 50.94 -13.04
CA ILE A 246 -4.36 50.98 -12.59
C ILE A 246 -4.51 52.19 -11.67
N HIS A 247 -5.18 53.25 -12.15
CA HIS A 247 -5.17 54.56 -11.49
C HIS A 247 -6.37 54.79 -10.54
N GLY A 248 -7.18 53.77 -10.22
CA GLY A 248 -8.28 53.92 -9.27
C GLY A 248 -8.77 52.65 -8.56
N GLN A 249 -9.14 52.78 -7.28
CA GLN A 249 -9.66 51.71 -6.42
C GLN A 249 -10.88 50.95 -6.99
N ARG A 250 -11.66 51.57 -7.89
CA ARG A 250 -12.80 50.89 -8.55
C ARG A 250 -12.34 49.86 -9.58
N GLU A 251 -11.26 50.16 -10.30
CA GLU A 251 -10.69 49.30 -11.34
C GLU A 251 -10.01 48.08 -10.69
N GLU A 252 -9.27 48.28 -9.59
CA GLU A 252 -8.68 47.19 -8.79
C GLU A 252 -9.72 46.17 -8.31
N VAL A 253 -10.83 46.63 -7.73
CA VAL A 253 -11.91 45.75 -7.24
C VAL A 253 -12.60 45.02 -8.39
N TYR A 254 -12.85 45.70 -9.51
CA TYR A 254 -13.40 45.07 -10.71
C TYR A 254 -12.46 43.98 -11.25
N PHE A 255 -11.15 44.24 -11.25
CA PHE A 255 -10.13 43.31 -11.74
C PHE A 255 -10.00 42.05 -10.89
N VAL A 256 -10.12 42.16 -9.56
CA VAL A 256 -10.16 41.00 -8.65
C VAL A 256 -11.42 40.17 -8.86
N ILE A 257 -12.59 40.81 -9.02
CA ILE A 257 -13.85 40.11 -9.32
C ILE A 257 -13.76 39.41 -10.69
N TYR A 258 -13.18 40.07 -11.68
CA TYR A 258 -12.95 39.54 -13.02
C TYR A 258 -12.07 38.29 -13.01
N ALA A 259 -10.93 38.33 -12.30
CA ALA A 259 -10.07 37.15 -12.11
C ALA A 259 -10.80 35.96 -11.47
N ALA A 260 -11.67 36.22 -10.48
CA ALA A 260 -12.50 35.18 -9.86
C ALA A 260 -13.58 34.62 -10.82
N ILE A 261 -14.15 35.46 -11.70
CA ILE A 261 -15.10 35.02 -12.73
C ILE A 261 -14.39 34.12 -13.76
N VAL A 262 -13.22 34.50 -14.27
CA VAL A 262 -12.44 33.66 -15.19
C VAL A 262 -12.02 32.35 -14.51
N GLY A 263 -11.66 32.38 -13.21
CA GLY A 263 -11.40 31.19 -12.41
C GLY A 263 -12.60 30.24 -12.30
N LEU A 264 -13.82 30.77 -12.21
CA LEU A 264 -15.05 29.96 -12.22
C LEU A 264 -15.33 29.34 -13.60
N PHE A 265 -15.13 30.10 -14.69
CA PHE A 265 -15.32 29.58 -16.05
C PHE A 265 -14.28 28.52 -16.41
N THR A 266 -13.01 28.73 -16.08
CA THR A 266 -11.94 27.75 -16.32
C THR A 266 -12.13 26.46 -15.50
N PHE A 267 -12.63 26.55 -14.27
CA PHE A 267 -13.12 25.38 -13.51
C PHE A 267 -14.21 24.60 -14.28
N LEU A 268 -15.24 25.28 -14.82
CA LEU A 268 -16.30 24.62 -15.60
C LEU A 268 -15.73 23.98 -16.89
N GLY A 269 -14.75 24.61 -17.53
CA GLY A 269 -14.02 24.04 -18.66
C GLY A 269 -13.22 22.78 -18.29
N GLY A 270 -12.53 22.79 -17.13
CA GLY A 270 -11.81 21.64 -16.60
C GLY A 270 -12.73 20.47 -16.23
N LEU A 271 -13.90 20.76 -15.64
CA LEU A 271 -14.95 19.75 -15.43
C LEU A 271 -15.43 19.15 -16.75
N LEU A 272 -15.71 19.99 -17.76
CA LEU A 272 -16.18 19.54 -19.06
C LEU A 272 -15.14 18.64 -19.76
N PHE A 273 -13.86 19.03 -19.75
CA PHE A 273 -12.76 18.21 -20.29
C PHE A 273 -12.60 16.88 -19.54
N THR A 274 -12.62 16.92 -18.20
CA THR A 274 -12.51 15.70 -17.38
C THR A 274 -13.67 14.75 -17.66
N PHE A 275 -14.91 15.25 -17.63
CA PHE A 275 -16.10 14.47 -17.92
C PHE A 275 -16.09 13.91 -19.36
N ALA A 276 -15.74 14.72 -20.36
CA ALA A 276 -15.64 14.30 -21.75
C ALA A 276 -14.57 13.22 -21.94
N THR A 277 -13.38 13.39 -21.35
CA THR A 277 -12.29 12.40 -21.39
C THR A 277 -12.70 11.08 -20.73
N LEU A 278 -13.36 11.10 -19.57
CA LEU A 278 -13.83 9.88 -18.90
C LEU A 278 -14.94 9.18 -19.69
N ARG A 279 -15.85 9.95 -20.31
CA ARG A 279 -16.90 9.42 -21.21
C ARG A 279 -16.30 8.80 -22.47
N MET A 280 -15.38 9.47 -23.13
CA MET A 280 -14.74 9.00 -24.37
C MET A 280 -13.90 7.75 -24.12
N ASN A 281 -13.12 7.69 -23.04
CA ASN A 281 -12.43 6.47 -22.61
C ASN A 281 -13.39 5.28 -22.49
N LYS A 282 -14.58 5.47 -21.91
CA LYS A 282 -15.59 4.41 -21.79
C LYS A 282 -16.18 3.97 -23.14
N VAL A 283 -16.34 4.89 -24.08
CA VAL A 283 -16.76 4.60 -25.47
C VAL A 283 -15.70 3.79 -26.20
N PHE A 284 -14.43 4.21 -26.15
CA PHE A 284 -13.32 3.48 -26.78
C PHE A 284 -13.05 2.11 -26.14
N PHE A 285 -13.27 1.97 -24.82
CA PHE A 285 -13.21 0.68 -24.13
C PHE A 285 -14.29 -0.30 -24.60
N GLU A 286 -15.55 0.14 -24.72
CA GLU A 286 -16.63 -0.71 -25.23
C GLU A 286 -16.45 -1.01 -26.74
N LEU A 287 -15.79 -0.11 -27.50
CA LEU A 287 -15.38 -0.36 -28.88
C LEU A 287 -14.28 -1.44 -28.96
N ASP A 288 -13.19 -1.36 -28.18
CA ASP A 288 -12.15 -2.40 -28.10
C ASP A 288 -12.75 -3.77 -27.73
N LYS A 289 -13.64 -3.80 -26.74
CA LYS A 289 -14.35 -5.02 -26.33
C LYS A 289 -15.19 -5.63 -27.46
N ARG A 290 -15.92 -4.81 -28.22
CA ARG A 290 -16.68 -5.27 -29.41
C ARG A 290 -15.78 -5.73 -30.54
N LEU A 291 -14.68 -5.02 -30.80
CA LEU A 291 -13.69 -5.40 -31.81
C LEU A 291 -13.01 -6.74 -31.47
N ARG A 292 -12.66 -6.98 -30.21
CA ARG A 292 -12.12 -8.29 -29.76
C ARG A 292 -13.10 -9.42 -30.05
N VAL A 293 -14.38 -9.25 -29.70
CA VAL A 293 -15.43 -10.24 -29.98
C VAL A 293 -15.59 -10.49 -31.49
N LEU A 294 -15.58 -9.43 -32.32
CA LEU A 294 -15.64 -9.54 -33.78
C LEU A 294 -14.41 -10.24 -34.39
N LEU A 295 -13.23 -10.05 -33.80
CA LEU A 295 -11.96 -10.66 -34.24
C LEU A 295 -11.72 -12.06 -33.65
N GLY A 296 -12.69 -12.61 -32.89
CA GLY A 296 -12.56 -13.92 -32.23
C GLY A 296 -11.59 -13.95 -31.04
N LEU A 297 -11.12 -12.80 -30.57
CA LEU A 297 -10.20 -12.64 -29.46
C LEU A 297 -10.93 -12.64 -28.11
N ARG A 298 -10.22 -12.98 -27.04
CA ARG A 298 -10.81 -12.97 -25.68
C ARG A 298 -11.20 -11.52 -25.29
N PRO A 299 -12.44 -11.28 -24.84
CA PRO A 299 -12.84 -9.96 -24.34
C PRO A 299 -12.09 -9.65 -23.03
N ARG A 300 -11.68 -8.38 -22.86
CA ARG A 300 -11.06 -7.91 -21.61
C ARG A 300 -12.01 -8.10 -20.42
N LYS A 301 -11.46 -8.59 -19.29
CA LYS A 301 -12.15 -8.60 -17.99
C LYS A 301 -12.30 -7.15 -17.47
N ASN A 302 -13.13 -6.94 -16.45
CA ASN A 302 -13.59 -5.63 -15.95
C ASN A 302 -12.48 -4.72 -15.36
N THR A 303 -11.58 -4.22 -16.20
CA THR A 303 -10.76 -3.03 -15.94
C THR A 303 -11.14 -1.99 -17.01
N GLU A 304 -11.69 -0.83 -16.63
CA GLU A 304 -12.07 0.25 -17.58
C GLU A 304 -10.86 0.99 -18.19
N ALA A 305 -9.75 0.28 -18.40
CA ALA A 305 -8.48 0.82 -18.85
C ALA A 305 -8.29 0.60 -20.35
N VAL A 306 -7.92 1.64 -21.09
CA VAL A 306 -7.46 1.53 -22.49
C VAL A 306 -6.05 0.90 -22.50
N SER A 307 -5.65 0.22 -23.57
CA SER A 307 -4.50 -0.72 -23.54
C SER A 307 -3.14 -0.12 -23.18
N TRP A 308 -2.96 1.19 -23.36
CA TRP A 308 -1.72 1.91 -23.08
C TRP A 308 -1.57 2.35 -21.63
N ALA A 309 -2.65 2.34 -20.84
CA ALA A 309 -2.56 2.69 -19.42
C ALA A 309 -1.80 1.60 -18.65
N THR A 310 -2.04 0.31 -18.95
CA THR A 310 -1.43 -0.83 -18.24
C THR A 310 0.06 -1.00 -18.55
N MET A 311 0.88 -0.10 -18.01
CA MET A 311 2.34 -0.08 -18.13
C MET A 311 3.00 -0.97 -17.08
N ASP A 312 3.07 -2.28 -17.33
CA ASP A 312 3.96 -3.16 -16.58
C ASP A 312 5.25 -3.41 -17.37
N PHE A 313 6.37 -2.84 -16.90
CA PHE A 313 7.69 -3.03 -17.50
C PHE A 313 8.37 -4.34 -17.09
N GLY A 314 7.75 -5.16 -16.22
CA GLY A 314 8.36 -6.34 -15.61
C GLY A 314 7.81 -7.69 -16.05
N ASP A 315 6.55 -7.79 -16.46
CA ASP A 315 5.88 -9.09 -16.60
C ASP A 315 5.65 -9.56 -18.06
N ASP A 316 6.39 -10.58 -18.47
CA ASP A 316 6.22 -11.30 -19.74
C ASP A 316 5.00 -12.28 -19.71
N SER A 317 4.20 -12.33 -18.65
CA SER A 317 3.08 -13.28 -18.49
C SER A 317 1.78 -12.91 -19.23
N LEU A 318 1.63 -11.67 -19.71
CA LEU A 318 0.43 -11.21 -20.46
C LEU A 318 0.47 -11.64 -21.93
N GLY A 319 0.29 -12.94 -22.17
CA GLY A 319 0.42 -13.56 -23.49
C GLY A 319 -0.58 -13.12 -24.58
N ASP A 320 -0.02 -12.77 -25.75
CA ASP A 320 -0.33 -13.29 -27.09
C ASP A 320 -1.77 -13.25 -27.70
N ASP A 321 -2.77 -12.61 -27.09
CA ASP A 321 -4.02 -12.23 -27.79
C ASP A 321 -3.90 -10.80 -28.36
N HIS A 322 -3.08 -10.62 -29.39
CA HIS A 322 -2.77 -9.30 -29.99
C HIS A 322 -3.06 -9.25 -31.50
N SER A 323 -3.94 -8.33 -31.90
CA SER A 323 -4.25 -8.01 -33.29
C SER A 323 -4.01 -6.52 -33.56
N PRO A 324 -3.31 -6.15 -34.66
CA PRO A 324 -3.01 -4.75 -34.98
C PRO A 324 -4.28 -3.90 -35.18
N TYR A 325 -5.38 -4.52 -35.60
CA TYR A 325 -6.65 -3.84 -35.86
C TYR A 325 -7.28 -3.19 -34.61
N LEU A 326 -6.93 -3.67 -33.40
CA LEU A 326 -7.42 -3.11 -32.14
C LEU A 326 -6.94 -1.68 -31.87
N LEU A 327 -5.84 -1.26 -32.50
CA LEU A 327 -5.30 0.11 -32.42
C LEU A 327 -5.56 0.89 -33.70
N ILE A 328 -5.50 0.25 -34.86
CA ILE A 328 -5.80 0.91 -36.15
C ILE A 328 -7.22 1.50 -36.14
N VAL A 329 -8.23 0.78 -35.65
CA VAL A 329 -9.64 1.23 -35.72
C VAL A 329 -9.92 2.46 -34.84
N PRO A 330 -9.52 2.53 -33.54
CA PRO A 330 -9.68 3.75 -32.74
C PRO A 330 -8.96 4.97 -33.32
N TYR A 331 -7.74 4.81 -33.85
CA TYR A 331 -6.99 5.91 -34.46
C TYR A 331 -7.59 6.35 -35.80
N ALA A 332 -8.07 5.42 -36.64
CA ALA A 332 -8.78 5.77 -37.86
C ALA A 332 -10.11 6.49 -37.58
N LEU A 333 -10.85 6.05 -36.56
CA LEU A 333 -12.07 6.72 -36.11
C LEU A 333 -11.78 8.14 -35.59
N PHE A 334 -10.72 8.30 -34.80
CA PHE A 334 -10.22 9.62 -34.39
C PHE A 334 -9.89 10.49 -35.60
N GLY A 335 -9.15 9.96 -36.58
CA GLY A 335 -8.78 10.69 -37.80
C GLY A 335 -9.98 11.14 -38.61
N VAL A 336 -10.99 10.27 -38.80
CA VAL A 336 -12.20 10.61 -39.57
C VAL A 336 -13.04 11.67 -38.84
N VAL A 337 -13.29 11.49 -37.54
CA VAL A 337 -14.09 12.46 -36.75
C VAL A 337 -13.33 13.78 -36.61
N GLY A 338 -12.01 13.72 -36.39
CA GLY A 338 -11.14 14.89 -36.30
C GLY A 338 -11.12 15.67 -37.61
N ALA A 339 -10.92 15.02 -38.76
CA ALA A 339 -10.97 15.65 -40.07
C ALA A 339 -12.33 16.34 -40.32
N LEU A 340 -13.45 15.67 -40.00
CA LEU A 340 -14.79 16.26 -40.15
C LEU A 340 -15.02 17.46 -39.22
N LEU A 341 -14.61 17.38 -37.96
CA LEU A 341 -14.71 18.50 -37.01
C LEU A 341 -13.80 19.67 -37.40
N SER A 342 -12.60 19.38 -37.89
CA SER A 342 -11.65 20.40 -38.36
C SER A 342 -12.18 21.10 -39.60
N CYS A 343 -12.67 20.35 -40.60
CA CYS A 343 -13.28 20.92 -41.79
C CYS A 343 -14.50 21.77 -41.45
N LEU A 344 -15.40 21.29 -40.57
CA LEU A 344 -16.57 22.05 -40.11
C LEU A 344 -16.17 23.34 -39.38
N THR A 345 -15.21 23.27 -38.46
CA THR A 345 -14.77 24.45 -37.69
C THR A 345 -14.16 25.49 -38.63
N TYR A 346 -13.26 25.06 -39.54
CA TYR A 346 -12.69 25.93 -40.56
C TYR A 346 -13.77 26.59 -41.44
N THR A 347 -14.79 25.86 -41.89
CA THR A 347 -15.87 26.47 -42.71
C THR A 347 -16.72 27.52 -41.99
N VAL A 348 -16.55 27.69 -40.67
CA VAL A 348 -17.28 28.66 -39.86
C VAL A 348 -16.37 29.77 -39.32
N THR A 349 -15.08 29.50 -39.07
CA THR A 349 -14.11 30.51 -38.65
C THR A 349 -13.31 31.13 -39.79
N ASP A 350 -13.14 30.44 -40.93
CA ASP A 350 -12.24 30.79 -42.05
C ASP A 350 -10.73 30.79 -41.70
N TYR A 351 -10.38 30.44 -40.45
CA TYR A 351 -9.00 30.42 -39.93
C TYR A 351 -8.33 29.05 -40.07
N HIS A 352 -7.42 28.92 -41.04
CA HIS A 352 -6.79 27.64 -41.39
C HIS A 352 -5.82 27.14 -40.30
N MET A 353 -4.81 27.97 -40.00
CA MET A 353 -3.71 27.68 -39.08
C MET A 353 -4.15 27.57 -37.61
N GLU A 354 -5.36 28.04 -37.28
CA GLU A 354 -5.93 27.89 -35.95
C GLU A 354 -6.60 26.53 -35.73
N VAL A 355 -7.15 25.93 -36.79
CA VAL A 355 -7.94 24.70 -36.68
C VAL A 355 -7.05 23.46 -36.83
N TYR A 356 -6.06 23.53 -37.73
CA TYR A 356 -5.06 22.49 -37.93
C TYR A 356 -3.76 22.87 -37.19
N GLY A 357 -3.31 22.02 -36.26
CA GLY A 357 -2.08 22.24 -35.48
C GLY A 357 -2.31 22.88 -34.10
N LEU A 358 -1.26 23.47 -33.53
CA LEU A 358 -1.22 23.89 -32.12
C LEU A 358 -2.20 25.02 -31.77
N GLY A 359 -2.50 25.92 -32.72
CA GLY A 359 -3.42 27.05 -32.51
C GLY A 359 -2.84 28.19 -31.65
N THR A 360 -1.52 28.25 -31.48
CA THR A 360 -0.82 29.33 -30.75
C THR A 360 -0.85 30.66 -31.52
N HIS A 361 -0.77 30.64 -32.85
CA HIS A 361 -0.84 31.85 -33.68
C HIS A 361 -2.15 32.62 -33.47
N GLY A 362 -3.29 31.94 -33.56
CA GLY A 362 -4.60 32.53 -33.29
C GLY A 362 -4.70 33.09 -31.87
N LEU A 363 -4.09 32.41 -30.90
CA LEU A 363 -4.03 32.92 -29.53
C LEU A 363 -3.17 34.19 -29.40
N GLU A 364 -2.09 34.31 -30.17
CA GLU A 364 -1.32 35.55 -30.25
C GLU A 364 -2.06 36.68 -30.99
N GLU A 365 -2.92 36.35 -31.96
CA GLU A 365 -3.79 37.31 -32.66
C GLU A 365 -4.85 37.89 -31.71
N GLN A 366 -5.50 37.02 -30.92
CA GLN A 366 -6.44 37.41 -29.84
C GLN A 366 -5.74 38.20 -28.71
N LEU A 367 -4.42 38.05 -28.51
CA LEU A 367 -3.65 38.90 -27.60
C LEU A 367 -3.32 40.29 -28.18
N LYS A 368 -3.34 40.45 -29.51
CA LYS A 368 -2.98 41.69 -30.21
C LYS A 368 -4.20 42.59 -30.44
N ASP A 369 -5.27 42.07 -31.07
CA ASP A 369 -6.45 42.86 -31.47
C ASP A 369 -7.73 42.43 -30.73
N PRO A 370 -8.31 43.29 -29.85
CA PRO A 370 -9.60 43.01 -29.24
C PRO A 370 -10.77 43.39 -30.15
N ILE A 371 -11.71 42.45 -30.29
CA ILE A 371 -13.16 42.67 -30.43
C ILE A 371 -13.69 43.16 -31.79
N ASP A 372 -12.99 44.01 -32.54
CA ASP A 372 -13.59 44.67 -33.74
C ASP A 372 -13.77 43.75 -34.97
N SER A 373 -13.16 42.56 -35.02
CA SER A 373 -13.19 41.66 -36.19
C SER A 373 -13.90 40.31 -36.03
N HIS A 374 -13.94 39.69 -34.83
CA HIS A 374 -14.32 38.26 -34.67
C HIS A 374 -15.62 37.97 -33.89
N GLY A 375 -16.02 38.86 -32.98
CA GLY A 375 -17.18 38.64 -32.11
C GLY A 375 -17.05 37.42 -31.16
N LEU A 376 -18.14 37.06 -30.49
CA LEU A 376 -18.13 36.00 -29.46
C LEU A 376 -18.21 34.56 -30.03
N GLY A 377 -18.54 34.39 -31.31
CA GLY A 377 -18.82 33.08 -31.89
C GLY A 377 -17.58 32.20 -32.04
N GLU A 378 -16.50 32.78 -32.55
CA GLU A 378 -15.26 32.09 -32.89
C GLU A 378 -14.52 31.58 -31.64
N PRO A 379 -14.22 32.37 -30.59
CA PRO A 379 -13.56 31.85 -29.38
C PRO A 379 -14.36 30.74 -28.68
N ILE A 380 -15.69 30.83 -28.67
CA ILE A 380 -16.56 29.79 -28.10
C ILE A 380 -16.50 28.51 -28.95
N MET A 381 -16.53 28.64 -30.28
CA MET A 381 -16.43 27.49 -31.18
C MET A 381 -15.07 26.79 -31.05
N MET A 382 -13.99 27.56 -31.02
CA MET A 382 -12.63 27.06 -30.85
C MET A 382 -12.43 26.39 -29.50
N PHE A 383 -12.96 26.94 -28.41
CA PHE A 383 -12.98 26.30 -27.09
C PHE A 383 -13.67 24.91 -27.13
N VAL A 384 -14.86 24.81 -27.74
CA VAL A 384 -15.61 23.54 -27.84
C VAL A 384 -14.87 22.53 -28.71
N TYR A 385 -14.37 22.94 -29.88
CA TYR A 385 -13.56 22.11 -30.78
C TYR A 385 -12.31 21.56 -30.08
N ARG A 386 -11.56 22.42 -29.40
CA ARG A 386 -10.32 22.05 -28.69
C ARG A 386 -10.58 21.08 -27.54
N ILE A 387 -11.63 21.27 -26.72
CA ILE A 387 -12.01 20.31 -25.68
C ILE A 387 -12.35 18.94 -26.28
N LEU A 388 -13.16 18.89 -27.34
CA LEU A 388 -13.57 17.62 -27.96
C LEU A 388 -12.35 16.86 -28.50
N MET A 389 -11.49 17.55 -29.25
CA MET A 389 -10.30 16.94 -29.85
C MET A 389 -9.29 16.48 -28.80
N ALA A 390 -8.99 17.30 -27.78
CA ALA A 390 -8.09 16.92 -26.69
C ALA A 390 -8.63 15.70 -25.90
N SER A 391 -9.94 15.68 -25.61
CA SER A 391 -10.58 14.56 -24.89
C SER A 391 -10.51 13.25 -25.69
N MET A 392 -10.73 13.31 -27.00
CA MET A 392 -10.64 12.15 -27.89
C MET A 392 -9.19 11.69 -28.07
N ALA A 393 -8.25 12.60 -28.30
CA ALA A 393 -6.83 12.28 -28.48
C ALA A 393 -6.24 11.62 -27.22
N THR A 394 -6.59 12.14 -26.04
CA THR A 394 -6.24 11.54 -24.74
C THR A 394 -6.80 10.13 -24.61
N SER A 395 -8.09 9.93 -24.93
CA SER A 395 -8.76 8.63 -24.78
C SER A 395 -8.21 7.54 -25.72
N VAL A 396 -7.79 7.93 -26.94
CA VAL A 396 -7.14 7.03 -27.90
C VAL A 396 -5.68 6.76 -27.55
N GLY A 397 -5.06 7.63 -26.74
CA GLY A 397 -3.65 7.54 -26.36
C GLY A 397 -2.70 8.07 -27.44
N VAL A 398 -3.10 9.12 -28.16
CA VAL A 398 -2.25 9.78 -29.18
C VAL A 398 -0.88 10.15 -28.58
N PRO A 399 0.25 9.89 -29.27
CA PRO A 399 1.60 10.05 -28.72
C PRO A 399 2.09 11.53 -28.67
N ALA A 400 1.23 12.45 -28.24
CA ALA A 400 1.48 13.89 -28.12
C ALA A 400 0.91 14.48 -26.81
N GLY A 401 1.41 15.64 -26.38
CA GLY A 401 1.20 16.22 -25.06
C GLY A 401 -0.08 17.05 -24.89
N LEU A 402 -0.49 17.27 -23.64
CA LEU A 402 -1.69 18.03 -23.28
C LEU A 402 -1.42 19.43 -22.71
N LEU A 403 -0.16 19.78 -22.43
CA LEU A 403 0.20 21.01 -21.72
C LEU A 403 -0.17 22.26 -22.54
N THR A 404 0.36 22.40 -23.76
CA THR A 404 -0.01 23.50 -24.66
C THR A 404 -1.49 23.50 -25.06
N PRO A 405 -2.13 22.35 -25.37
CA PRO A 405 -3.58 22.29 -25.57
C PRO A 405 -4.41 22.82 -24.39
N ALA A 406 -4.00 22.60 -23.14
CA ALA A 406 -4.68 23.15 -21.97
C ALA A 406 -4.61 24.68 -21.95
N LEU A 407 -3.42 25.24 -22.19
CA LEU A 407 -3.19 26.70 -22.31
C LEU A 407 -4.03 27.29 -23.45
N VAL A 408 -3.94 26.75 -24.65
CA VAL A 408 -4.66 27.27 -25.84
C VAL A 408 -6.17 27.18 -25.66
N THR A 409 -6.69 26.04 -25.16
CA THR A 409 -8.12 25.88 -24.86
C THR A 409 -8.60 26.89 -23.81
N GLY A 410 -7.81 27.08 -22.76
CA GLY A 410 -8.07 28.08 -21.73
C GLY A 410 -8.06 29.50 -22.29
N GLY A 411 -7.14 29.80 -23.19
CA GLY A 411 -7.01 31.12 -23.81
C GLY A 411 -8.21 31.52 -24.65
N TYR A 412 -8.80 30.61 -25.45
CA TYR A 412 -10.05 30.89 -26.18
C TYR A 412 -11.25 31.09 -25.24
N LEU A 413 -11.34 30.33 -24.14
CA LEU A 413 -12.36 30.59 -23.10
C LEU A 413 -12.13 31.96 -22.43
N GLY A 414 -10.87 32.30 -22.19
CA GLY A 414 -10.43 33.59 -21.66
C GLY A 414 -10.78 34.76 -22.56
N SER A 415 -10.54 34.65 -23.87
CA SER A 415 -10.99 35.61 -24.90
C SER A 415 -12.51 35.78 -24.85
N ALA A 416 -13.28 34.69 -24.85
CA ALA A 416 -14.75 34.77 -24.80
C ALA A 416 -15.26 35.52 -23.56
N VAL A 417 -14.72 35.22 -22.37
CA VAL A 417 -15.09 35.90 -21.12
C VAL A 417 -14.58 37.34 -21.09
N GLY A 418 -13.39 37.60 -21.62
CA GLY A 418 -12.77 38.93 -21.69
C GLY A 418 -13.46 39.88 -22.66
N SER A 419 -13.90 39.40 -23.82
CA SER A 419 -14.75 40.18 -24.74
C SER A 419 -16.05 40.60 -24.08
N VAL A 420 -16.73 39.71 -23.36
CA VAL A 420 -17.93 40.07 -22.57
C VAL A 420 -17.61 41.10 -21.48
N ALA A 421 -16.52 40.91 -20.74
CA ALA A 421 -16.09 41.85 -19.70
C ALA A 421 -15.74 43.24 -20.25
N THR A 422 -15.20 43.29 -21.47
CA THR A 422 -14.83 44.51 -22.20
C THR A 422 -16.08 45.27 -22.63
N SER A 423 -17.06 44.61 -23.26
CA SER A 423 -18.34 45.25 -23.61
C SER A 423 -19.10 45.77 -22.37
N ILE A 424 -18.95 45.12 -21.21
CA ILE A 424 -19.50 45.61 -19.93
C ILE A 424 -18.73 46.85 -19.42
N ALA A 425 -17.41 46.89 -19.56
CA ALA A 425 -16.57 48.05 -19.19
C ALA A 425 -16.91 49.27 -20.06
N GLU A 426 -17.08 49.08 -21.37
CA GLU A 426 -17.54 50.12 -22.31
C GLU A 426 -18.94 50.63 -21.94
N ALA A 427 -19.90 49.72 -21.73
CA ALA A 427 -21.27 50.07 -21.32
C ALA A 427 -21.35 50.78 -19.96
N THR A 428 -20.30 50.70 -19.14
CA THR A 428 -20.21 51.40 -17.84
C THR A 428 -19.32 52.65 -17.86
N ASN A 429 -18.88 53.09 -19.05
CA ASN A 429 -18.00 54.25 -19.27
C ASN A 429 -16.65 54.16 -18.52
N MET A 430 -16.05 52.96 -18.46
CA MET A 430 -14.64 52.81 -18.05
C MET A 430 -13.67 53.31 -19.12
N SER A 431 -12.39 53.49 -18.78
CA SER A 431 -11.38 53.92 -19.75
C SER A 431 -11.25 52.91 -20.92
N PRO A 432 -11.18 53.35 -22.19
CA PRO A 432 -10.94 52.46 -23.32
C PRO A 432 -9.68 51.60 -23.17
N SER A 433 -8.63 52.12 -22.52
CA SER A 433 -7.42 51.36 -22.21
C SER A 433 -7.68 50.22 -21.22
N PHE A 434 -8.52 50.44 -20.21
CA PHE A 434 -8.92 49.40 -19.25
C PHE A 434 -9.82 48.35 -19.91
N ALA A 435 -10.69 48.77 -20.83
CA ALA A 435 -11.53 47.90 -21.64
C ALA A 435 -10.65 46.92 -22.46
N GLN A 436 -9.72 47.42 -23.27
CA GLN A 436 -8.75 46.61 -24.03
C GLN A 436 -7.95 45.63 -23.14
N TYR A 437 -7.55 46.08 -21.95
CA TYR A 437 -6.79 45.28 -20.99
C TYR A 437 -7.56 44.07 -20.43
N LEU A 438 -8.89 44.19 -20.26
CA LEU A 438 -9.72 43.08 -19.80
C LEU A 438 -9.71 41.91 -20.79
N HIS A 439 -9.75 42.18 -22.11
CA HIS A 439 -9.65 41.14 -23.12
C HIS A 439 -8.29 40.41 -23.05
N GLN A 440 -7.17 41.13 -23.13
CA GLN A 440 -5.82 40.56 -23.09
C GLN A 440 -5.54 39.76 -21.80
N THR A 441 -5.93 40.31 -20.64
CA THR A 441 -5.78 39.62 -19.35
C THR A 441 -6.75 38.45 -19.21
N GLY A 442 -7.92 38.51 -19.88
CA GLY A 442 -8.85 37.40 -20.00
C GLY A 442 -8.22 36.17 -20.66
N VAL A 443 -7.56 36.37 -21.80
CA VAL A 443 -6.81 35.31 -22.49
C VAL A 443 -5.80 34.67 -21.53
N LEU A 444 -4.95 35.47 -20.87
CA LEU A 444 -3.91 34.98 -19.96
C LEU A 444 -4.48 34.26 -18.71
N PHE A 445 -5.55 34.79 -18.11
CA PHE A 445 -6.24 34.18 -16.98
C PHE A 445 -6.91 32.87 -17.39
N GLY A 446 -7.47 32.82 -18.61
CA GLY A 446 -8.06 31.64 -19.21
C GLY A 446 -7.02 30.54 -19.43
N MET A 447 -5.91 30.86 -20.11
CA MET A 447 -4.80 29.94 -20.39
C MET A 447 -4.35 29.22 -19.11
N THR A 448 -4.00 30.01 -18.11
CA THR A 448 -3.42 29.52 -16.86
C THR A 448 -4.47 28.79 -16.03
N GLY A 449 -5.67 29.38 -15.86
CA GLY A 449 -6.75 28.80 -15.08
C GLY A 449 -7.22 27.44 -15.59
N MET A 450 -7.19 27.22 -16.91
CA MET A 450 -7.52 25.93 -17.53
C MET A 450 -6.40 24.90 -17.34
N PHE A 451 -5.14 25.30 -17.48
CA PHE A 451 -3.97 24.45 -17.15
C PHE A 451 -4.03 23.98 -15.69
N SER A 452 -4.30 24.89 -14.75
CA SER A 452 -4.53 24.57 -13.33
C SER A 452 -5.70 23.62 -13.09
N ALA A 453 -6.78 23.71 -13.88
CA ALA A 453 -7.91 22.79 -13.76
C ALA A 453 -7.57 21.37 -14.23
N TRP A 454 -6.77 21.23 -15.29
CA TRP A 454 -6.44 19.93 -15.89
C TRP A 454 -5.37 19.17 -15.10
N PHE A 455 -4.35 19.87 -14.60
CA PHE A 455 -3.16 19.28 -13.97
C PHE A 455 -3.05 19.52 -12.45
N ARG A 456 -3.90 20.38 -11.85
CA ARG A 456 -3.83 20.76 -10.42
C ARG A 456 -2.53 21.45 -9.98
N THR A 457 -1.79 22.07 -10.90
CA THR A 457 -0.50 22.73 -10.65
C THR A 457 -0.60 24.28 -10.73
N PRO A 458 -1.26 24.96 -9.74
CA PRO A 458 -1.54 26.39 -9.82
C PRO A 458 -0.30 27.27 -9.71
N ILE A 459 0.75 26.88 -8.99
CA ILE A 459 1.99 27.67 -8.89
C ILE A 459 2.70 27.65 -10.24
N THR A 460 2.76 26.50 -10.90
CA THR A 460 3.35 26.34 -12.23
C THR A 460 2.60 27.14 -13.27
N ALA A 461 1.26 27.11 -13.26
CA ALA A 461 0.46 27.95 -14.15
C ALA A 461 0.77 29.45 -13.98
N VAL A 462 0.86 29.93 -12.73
CA VAL A 462 1.23 31.32 -12.41
C VAL A 462 2.65 31.66 -12.90
N VAL A 463 3.61 30.75 -12.71
CA VAL A 463 5.01 30.96 -13.09
C VAL A 463 5.19 30.93 -14.61
N ILE A 464 4.49 30.04 -15.34
CA ILE A 464 4.43 30.08 -16.82
C ILE A 464 3.92 31.45 -17.27
N ALA A 465 2.81 31.93 -16.69
CA ALA A 465 2.26 33.25 -17.01
C ALA A 465 3.26 34.38 -16.78
N TYR A 466 3.96 34.33 -15.66
CA TYR A 466 4.96 35.32 -15.29
C TYR A 466 6.19 35.29 -16.20
N GLU A 467 6.75 34.11 -16.50
CA GLU A 467 7.96 34.00 -17.34
C GLU A 467 7.67 34.31 -18.82
N LEU A 468 6.45 34.08 -19.31
CA LEU A 468 6.02 34.46 -20.67
C LEU A 468 5.66 35.94 -20.85
N THR A 469 5.35 36.68 -19.77
CA THR A 469 4.85 38.07 -19.87
C THR A 469 5.73 39.11 -19.19
N GLY A 470 6.46 38.74 -18.14
CA GLY A 470 7.25 39.67 -17.31
C GLY A 470 6.42 40.66 -16.48
N VAL A 471 5.08 40.57 -16.46
CA VAL A 471 4.19 41.56 -15.82
C VAL A 471 3.88 41.19 -14.37
N TYR A 472 4.67 41.73 -13.44
CA TYR A 472 4.55 41.47 -11.99
C TYR A 472 3.18 41.84 -11.39
N SER A 473 2.50 42.88 -11.89
CA SER A 473 1.20 43.33 -11.37
C SER A 473 0.08 42.30 -11.54
N LEU A 474 0.20 41.40 -12.51
CA LEU A 474 -0.79 40.36 -12.80
C LEU A 474 -0.65 39.12 -11.91
N VAL A 475 0.46 38.96 -11.17
CA VAL A 475 0.73 37.73 -10.40
C VAL A 475 -0.37 37.43 -9.39
N LEU A 476 -0.83 38.41 -8.59
CA LEU A 476 -1.87 38.17 -7.57
C LEU A 476 -3.25 37.83 -8.18
N PRO A 477 -3.77 38.54 -9.19
CA PRO A 477 -4.98 38.14 -9.91
C PRO A 477 -4.87 36.76 -10.59
N ILE A 478 -3.73 36.45 -11.23
CA ILE A 478 -3.47 35.14 -11.84
C ILE A 478 -3.47 34.05 -10.75
N MET A 479 -2.83 34.27 -9.60
CA MET A 479 -2.88 33.34 -8.46
C MET A 479 -4.30 33.10 -7.98
N LEU A 480 -5.14 34.15 -7.88
CA LEU A 480 -6.54 34.00 -7.48
C LEU A 480 -7.34 33.16 -8.49
N CYS A 481 -7.21 33.44 -9.79
CA CYS A 481 -7.86 32.68 -10.86
C CYS A 481 -7.46 31.19 -10.80
N ASN A 482 -6.16 30.91 -10.76
CA ASN A 482 -5.60 29.57 -10.77
C ASN A 482 -5.93 28.76 -9.52
N TYR A 483 -5.82 29.37 -8.34
CA TYR A 483 -6.14 28.71 -7.08
C TYR A 483 -7.63 28.42 -6.96
N LEU A 484 -8.50 29.35 -7.38
CA LEU A 484 -9.94 29.11 -7.42
C LEU A 484 -10.31 27.99 -8.40
N SER A 485 -9.74 28.00 -9.61
CA SER A 485 -9.99 26.97 -10.63
C SER A 485 -9.56 25.57 -10.16
N SER A 486 -8.35 25.44 -9.61
CA SER A 486 -7.82 24.18 -9.07
C SER A 486 -8.63 23.71 -7.84
N ALA A 487 -8.89 24.58 -6.86
CA ALA A 487 -9.61 24.22 -5.63
C ALA A 487 -11.08 23.83 -5.89
N LEU A 488 -11.78 24.53 -6.79
CA LEU A 488 -13.14 24.14 -7.19
C LEU A 488 -13.14 22.79 -7.92
N THR A 489 -12.12 22.52 -8.75
CA THR A 489 -11.96 21.20 -9.40
C THR A 489 -11.74 20.10 -8.35
N GLY A 490 -10.98 20.36 -7.29
CA GLY A 490 -10.78 19.47 -6.12
C GLY A 490 -12.05 19.12 -5.36
N LEU A 491 -12.98 20.06 -5.24
CA LEU A 491 -14.28 19.80 -4.61
C LEU A 491 -15.17 18.84 -5.42
N VAL A 492 -14.89 18.60 -6.70
CA VAL A 492 -15.72 17.77 -7.60
C VAL A 492 -15.04 16.46 -7.97
N TYR A 493 -13.76 16.49 -8.33
CA TYR A 493 -12.94 15.32 -8.61
C TYR A 493 -11.81 15.24 -7.58
N ARG A 494 -11.56 14.07 -6.98
CA ARG A 494 -10.46 13.93 -6.00
C ARG A 494 -9.07 13.80 -6.61
N MET A 495 -9.00 13.41 -7.87
CA MET A 495 -7.77 13.13 -8.61
C MET A 495 -7.76 14.00 -9.86
N ASP A 496 -6.57 14.41 -10.30
CA ASP A 496 -6.42 15.06 -11.60
C ASP A 496 -6.59 14.06 -12.76
N VAL A 497 -6.60 14.57 -14.00
CA VAL A 497 -6.84 13.71 -15.18
C VAL A 497 -5.70 12.71 -15.38
N THR A 498 -4.46 13.07 -15.05
CA THR A 498 -3.29 12.18 -15.19
C THR A 498 -3.30 11.10 -14.12
N GLU A 499 -3.59 11.46 -12.86
CA GLU A 499 -3.77 10.54 -11.74
C GLU A 499 -4.91 9.54 -12.01
N HIS A 500 -6.04 10.00 -12.55
CA HIS A 500 -7.15 9.11 -12.90
C HIS A 500 -6.78 8.11 -14.02
N MET A 501 -5.87 8.48 -14.93
CA MET A 501 -5.31 7.52 -15.90
C MET A 501 -4.29 6.57 -15.26
N MET A 502 -3.51 7.01 -14.27
CA MET A 502 -2.59 6.16 -13.50
C MET A 502 -3.33 5.16 -12.60
N GLU A 503 -4.40 5.55 -11.91
CA GLU A 503 -5.18 4.58 -11.12
C GLU A 503 -5.78 3.50 -12.03
N ARG A 504 -6.28 3.90 -13.21
CA ARG A 504 -6.74 2.96 -14.26
C ARG A 504 -5.61 2.11 -14.85
N ALA A 505 -4.36 2.56 -14.80
CA ALA A 505 -3.18 1.73 -15.12
C ALA A 505 -2.93 0.61 -14.10
N GLY A 506 -3.54 0.68 -12.91
CA GLY A 506 -3.18 -0.15 -11.76
C GLY A 506 -2.06 0.44 -10.89
N VAL A 507 -1.63 1.68 -11.18
CA VAL A 507 -0.58 2.39 -10.44
C VAL A 507 -1.24 3.42 -9.53
N ARG A 508 -1.25 3.16 -8.23
CA ARG A 508 -1.66 4.17 -7.24
C ARG A 508 -0.51 5.13 -7.01
N ALA A 509 -0.71 6.40 -7.34
CA ALA A 509 0.07 7.49 -6.75
C ALA A 509 -0.42 7.69 -5.31
N GLU A 510 0.50 7.74 -4.34
CA GLU A 510 0.16 8.21 -2.99
C GLU A 510 0.24 9.75 -3.04
N GLY A 511 -0.93 10.39 -3.02
CA GLY A 511 -1.16 11.69 -3.68
C GLY A 511 -0.28 12.86 -3.22
N ALA A 512 0.21 13.62 -4.19
CA ALA A 512 0.98 14.84 -4.01
C ALA A 512 0.11 16.12 -4.11
N HIS A 513 -1.05 16.14 -3.46
CA HIS A 513 -1.95 17.32 -3.44
C HIS A 513 -2.24 17.81 -2.02
N PHE A 514 -1.89 19.06 -1.73
CA PHE A 514 -2.11 19.69 -0.42
C PHE A 514 -3.56 20.19 -0.29
N GLU A 515 -4.51 19.26 -0.12
CA GLU A 515 -5.93 19.58 -0.02
C GLU A 515 -6.40 19.87 1.43
N LEU A 516 -6.91 21.09 1.67
CA LEU A 516 -7.58 21.51 2.92
C LEU A 516 -8.91 20.77 3.20
N THR A 517 -9.31 19.86 2.31
CA THR A 517 -10.63 19.23 2.21
C THR A 517 -10.74 17.88 2.92
N ASP A 518 -9.62 17.23 3.25
CA ASP A 518 -9.62 15.91 3.91
C ASP A 518 -10.29 15.89 5.30
N VAL A 519 -10.36 17.06 5.96
CA VAL A 519 -11.12 17.25 7.21
C VAL A 519 -12.59 16.87 7.05
N ARG A 520 -13.20 17.07 5.87
CA ARG A 520 -14.61 16.71 5.63
C ARG A 520 -14.81 15.23 5.37
N HIS A 521 -13.87 14.55 4.70
CA HIS A 521 -14.07 13.14 4.38
C HIS A 521 -13.82 12.21 5.57
N LEU A 522 -12.90 12.59 6.48
CA LEU A 522 -12.71 11.95 7.80
C LEU A 522 -13.96 12.03 8.69
N PHE A 523 -14.77 13.09 8.56
CA PHE A 523 -16.06 13.20 9.24
C PHE A 523 -17.19 12.45 8.52
N LYS A 524 -17.29 12.56 7.19
CA LYS A 524 -18.44 12.00 6.45
C LYS A 524 -18.41 10.47 6.33
N SER A 525 -17.24 9.87 6.07
CA SER A 525 -17.14 8.40 6.02
C SER A 525 -17.42 7.74 7.38
N ARG A 526 -17.05 8.42 8.47
CA ARG A 526 -17.39 7.98 9.83
C ARG A 526 -18.87 8.17 10.15
N LEU A 527 -19.53 9.23 9.67
CA LEU A 527 -20.98 9.41 9.83
C LEU A 527 -21.78 8.33 9.07
N GLU A 528 -21.40 8.04 7.82
CA GLU A 528 -22.05 7.00 7.01
C GLU A 528 -21.79 5.58 7.57
N ALA A 529 -20.61 5.31 8.12
CA ALA A 529 -20.32 4.07 8.85
C ALA A 529 -21.10 3.97 10.18
N ILE A 530 -21.26 5.08 10.90
CA ILE A 530 -22.08 5.13 12.13
C ILE A 530 -23.56 4.87 11.81
N GLU A 531 -24.11 5.39 10.71
CA GLU A 531 -25.48 5.06 10.28
C GLU A 531 -25.62 3.56 9.91
N TYR A 532 -24.62 2.96 9.27
CA TYR A 532 -24.65 1.55 8.91
C TYR A 532 -24.60 0.62 10.14
N ASP A 533 -23.68 0.84 11.07
CA ASP A 533 -23.56 0.05 12.30
C ASP A 533 -24.75 0.26 13.26
N TYR A 534 -25.29 1.48 13.34
CA TYR A 534 -26.44 1.78 14.20
C TYR A 534 -27.69 0.97 13.81
N HIS A 535 -27.89 0.74 12.51
CA HIS A 535 -28.98 -0.09 11.99
C HIS A 535 -28.70 -1.60 12.05
N ALA A 536 -27.43 -2.03 12.13
CA ALA A 536 -27.06 -3.43 12.31
C ALA A 536 -27.25 -3.91 13.76
N GLU A 537 -26.94 -3.07 14.75
CA GLU A 537 -27.05 -3.44 16.18
C GLU A 537 -28.48 -3.39 16.74
N HIS A 538 -29.42 -2.68 16.10
CA HIS A 538 -30.77 -2.43 16.64
C HIS A 538 -31.92 -2.78 15.67
N PRO A 539 -32.12 -4.07 15.31
CA PRO A 539 -33.15 -4.49 14.35
C PRO A 539 -34.60 -4.24 14.81
N SER A 540 -34.81 -3.91 16.09
CA SER A 540 -36.11 -3.55 16.68
C SER A 540 -36.53 -2.09 16.47
N LEU A 541 -35.67 -1.25 15.90
CA LEU A 541 -35.91 0.18 15.65
C LEU A 541 -35.95 0.51 14.14
N ARG A 542 -36.71 -0.28 13.38
CA ARG A 542 -37.27 0.22 12.11
C ARG A 542 -38.49 1.09 12.43
N MET A 543 -38.35 2.41 12.36
CA MET A 543 -39.53 3.26 12.21
C MET A 543 -40.17 2.93 10.86
N THR A 544 -41.32 2.27 10.91
CA THR A 544 -42.24 2.20 9.77
C THR A 544 -42.90 3.56 9.62
N ASP A 545 -42.65 4.24 8.51
CA ASP A 545 -43.41 5.45 8.14
C ASP A 545 -44.89 5.10 8.03
N HIS A 546 -45.68 5.60 8.97
CA HIS A 546 -47.14 5.65 8.88
C HIS A 546 -47.61 7.09 9.06
N ASP A 547 -48.46 7.51 8.13
CA ASP A 547 -48.96 8.86 7.91
C ASP A 547 -49.23 9.75 9.14
N GLY A 548 -48.87 11.04 8.98
CA GLY A 548 -49.90 12.07 9.08
C GLY A 548 -49.94 12.99 10.31
N SER A 549 -49.25 14.12 10.20
CA SER A 549 -49.57 15.42 10.81
C SER A 549 -49.26 15.68 12.31
N ARG A 550 -48.15 16.41 12.56
CA ARG A 550 -48.17 17.88 12.75
C ARG A 550 -46.75 18.45 12.84
N ARG A 551 -46.54 19.64 12.29
CA ARG A 551 -45.33 20.45 12.50
C ARG A 551 -45.38 21.12 13.88
N LEU A 552 -44.26 21.11 14.59
CA LEU A 552 -43.83 22.14 15.53
C LEU A 552 -42.39 22.48 15.09
N ASP A 553 -42.23 23.55 14.32
CA ASP A 553 -41.63 24.81 14.79
C ASP A 553 -40.38 24.59 15.67
N GLY A 554 -39.22 24.72 15.03
CA GLY A 554 -37.90 24.67 15.64
C GLY A 554 -37.18 26.02 15.61
N SER A 555 -37.90 27.13 15.77
CA SER A 555 -37.32 28.47 15.82
C SER A 555 -37.08 28.97 17.26
N SER A 556 -36.05 28.46 17.96
CA SER A 556 -35.44 29.23 19.07
C SER A 556 -34.09 28.72 19.62
N ARG A 557 -33.13 29.66 19.67
CA ARG A 557 -32.10 29.86 20.69
C ARG A 557 -30.96 28.82 20.81
N MET A 558 -29.91 29.07 20.03
CA MET A 558 -28.58 29.20 20.65
C MET A 558 -28.67 30.23 21.79
N LEU A 559 -28.06 29.92 22.94
CA LEU A 559 -27.83 30.92 23.98
C LEU A 559 -26.44 31.54 23.77
N ASP A 560 -26.44 32.86 23.67
CA ASP A 560 -25.31 33.73 23.38
C ASP A 560 -24.39 33.91 24.62
N TRP A 561 -23.09 33.74 24.42
CA TRP A 561 -22.03 34.34 25.25
C TRP A 561 -20.89 34.83 24.35
N THR A 562 -21.09 35.93 23.63
CA THR A 562 -20.24 37.14 23.75
C THR A 562 -20.83 38.32 22.99
N SER A 563 -21.30 39.33 23.73
CA SER A 563 -21.80 40.58 23.18
C SER A 563 -20.69 41.58 22.82
N ARG A 564 -20.76 42.20 21.62
CA ARG A 564 -20.70 43.67 21.32
C ARG A 564 -20.04 43.99 19.96
N GLY A 565 -20.71 44.79 19.12
CA GLY A 565 -20.12 45.45 17.93
C GLY A 565 -20.86 45.12 16.60
N PRO A 566 -21.30 46.11 15.77
CA PRO A 566 -22.34 45.86 14.77
C PRO A 566 -21.94 45.91 13.28
N SER A 567 -22.64 45.08 12.50
CA SER A 567 -23.20 45.30 11.15
C SER A 567 -22.35 45.82 9.98
N LEU A 568 -22.22 44.98 8.93
CA LEU A 568 -22.68 45.29 7.56
C LEU A 568 -22.56 44.08 6.60
N SER A 569 -23.67 43.37 6.32
CA SER A 569 -23.88 42.53 5.11
C SER A 569 -25.23 41.79 5.14
N ARG A 570 -26.32 42.44 4.71
CA ARG A 570 -27.65 41.80 4.55
C ARG A 570 -28.46 42.32 3.34
N THR A 571 -27.84 42.41 2.15
CA THR A 571 -28.56 42.81 0.93
C THR A 571 -28.02 42.18 -0.36
N MET A 572 -27.94 40.85 -0.50
CA MET A 572 -27.64 40.24 -1.83
C MET A 572 -28.05 38.77 -2.11
N MET A 573 -29.08 38.22 -1.46
CA MET A 573 -29.68 36.93 -1.88
C MET A 573 -31.22 36.89 -1.77
N LYS A 574 -31.87 37.61 -2.68
CA LYS A 574 -33.21 37.34 -3.22
C LYS A 574 -33.16 37.70 -4.70
N ILE A 575 -33.96 37.04 -5.55
CA ILE A 575 -33.76 36.91 -7.02
C ILE A 575 -32.65 35.85 -7.23
N ILE A 576 -32.84 34.65 -7.83
CA ILE A 576 -33.77 34.17 -8.87
C ILE A 576 -34.23 32.72 -8.59
N THR A 577 -35.53 32.41 -8.72
CA THR A 577 -36.09 31.18 -9.39
C THR A 577 -37.62 31.18 -9.35
N PRO A 578 -38.33 31.00 -10.48
CA PRO A 578 -39.80 30.91 -10.52
C PRO A 578 -40.34 29.45 -10.58
N ASN A 579 -41.57 29.27 -10.10
CA ASN A 579 -42.32 28.00 -10.06
C ASN A 579 -42.77 27.51 -11.45
N ILE A 580 -42.96 26.18 -11.60
CA ILE A 580 -44.20 25.58 -12.14
C ILE A 580 -44.55 24.34 -11.28
N ASP A 581 -45.85 24.11 -11.06
CA ASP A 581 -46.48 23.12 -10.15
C ASP A 581 -47.50 22.26 -10.95
N VAL A 582 -48.10 21.20 -10.37
CA VAL A 582 -49.50 20.70 -10.56
C VAL A 582 -49.74 19.22 -10.11
N LYS A 583 -50.47 19.06 -8.99
CA LYS A 583 -51.66 18.17 -8.69
C LYS A 583 -51.64 16.64 -8.90
N TRP A 584 -52.45 15.80 -8.21
CA TRP A 584 -53.07 15.71 -6.85
C TRP A 584 -54.01 14.47 -6.82
N MET A 585 -54.12 13.72 -5.69
CA MET A 585 -55.28 12.89 -5.16
C MET A 585 -54.86 11.53 -4.55
N ARG A 586 -55.61 10.83 -3.67
CA ARG A 586 -56.20 11.04 -2.31
C ARG A 586 -57.05 9.79 -1.91
N LEU A 587 -57.07 9.41 -0.61
CA LEU A 587 -58.00 8.47 0.12
C LEU A 587 -57.74 6.94 -0.07
N SER A 588 -58.03 5.98 0.85
CA SER A 588 -58.41 5.98 2.30
C SER A 588 -58.24 4.56 2.97
N PRO A 589 -58.28 4.39 4.33
CA PRO A 589 -57.82 3.16 5.03
C PRO A 589 -58.82 2.38 5.96
N GLY A 590 -58.43 1.18 6.42
CA GLY A 590 -59.00 0.37 7.56
C GLY A 590 -58.55 -1.11 7.53
N ILE A 591 -58.62 -2.00 8.57
CA ILE A 591 -59.00 -2.01 10.01
C ILE A 591 -58.50 -3.35 10.67
N ALA A 592 -58.32 -3.41 12.02
CA ALA A 592 -58.16 -4.60 12.92
C ALA A 592 -56.89 -5.51 12.79
N GLU A 593 -56.13 -5.94 13.82
CA GLU A 593 -56.34 -6.48 15.20
C GLU A 593 -56.38 -8.03 15.31
N GLY A 594 -55.50 -8.65 16.14
CA GLY A 594 -55.53 -10.09 16.50
C GLY A 594 -54.21 -10.70 17.04
N PRO A 595 -54.17 -11.65 18.02
CA PRO A 595 -52.98 -11.90 18.86
C PRO A 595 -52.18 -13.24 18.66
N ARG A 596 -51.02 -13.35 19.34
CA ARG A 596 -50.03 -14.46 19.35
C ARG A 596 -50.48 -15.71 20.16
N PRO A 597 -49.90 -16.93 20.00
CA PRO A 597 -48.74 -17.35 20.85
C PRO A 597 -47.75 -18.46 20.34
N GLN A 598 -46.44 -18.24 20.62
CA GLN A 598 -45.43 -19.11 21.28
C GLN A 598 -45.23 -20.66 21.05
N TYR A 599 -43.93 -21.05 20.95
CA TYR A 599 -43.21 -22.33 21.26
C TYR A 599 -42.65 -23.30 20.17
N LEU A 600 -41.36 -23.68 20.39
CA LEU A 600 -40.59 -24.91 20.04
C LEU A 600 -39.87 -25.16 18.67
N ARG A 601 -38.53 -25.07 18.75
CA ARG A 601 -37.43 -25.97 18.28
C ARG A 601 -37.50 -26.79 16.96
N ASN A 602 -36.41 -26.65 16.20
CA ASN A 602 -35.66 -27.67 15.43
C ASN A 602 -36.39 -28.55 14.39
N ALA A 603 -36.12 -28.33 13.09
CA ALA A 603 -35.50 -29.31 12.19
C ALA A 603 -35.29 -28.69 10.79
N ALA A 604 -34.36 -29.25 10.00
CA ALA A 604 -34.13 -28.84 8.61
C ALA A 604 -34.98 -29.64 7.63
N THR A 605 -35.58 -28.99 6.62
CA THR A 605 -35.66 -29.52 5.23
C THR A 605 -36.14 -28.50 4.18
N ARG A 606 -35.42 -28.50 3.04
CA ARG A 606 -35.87 -28.31 1.64
C ARG A 606 -36.80 -27.14 1.23
N ASN A 607 -36.23 -26.32 0.33
CA ASN A 607 -36.76 -25.91 -0.99
C ASN A 607 -38.29 -25.91 -1.21
N MET A 608 -38.83 -24.73 -1.53
CA MET A 608 -39.83 -24.62 -2.60
C MET A 608 -39.64 -23.33 -3.42
N LEU A 609 -39.59 -23.47 -4.74
CA LEU A 609 -39.65 -22.37 -5.70
C LEU A 609 -41.05 -21.75 -5.71
N LEU A 610 -41.14 -20.45 -5.96
CA LEU A 610 -42.28 -19.87 -6.68
C LEU A 610 -41.82 -18.75 -7.60
N VAL A 611 -42.17 -18.89 -8.88
CA VAL A 611 -41.90 -17.96 -9.98
C VAL A 611 -43.24 -17.40 -10.47
N SER A 612 -43.34 -16.09 -10.65
CA SER A 612 -44.29 -15.37 -11.53
C SER A 612 -43.91 -13.88 -11.47
N ALA A 613 -43.45 -13.19 -12.53
CA ALA A 613 -44.11 -12.84 -13.80
C ALA A 613 -45.27 -11.83 -13.59
N ALA A 614 -45.50 -10.79 -14.41
CA ALA A 614 -44.80 -10.21 -15.57
C ALA A 614 -45.01 -8.65 -15.56
N GLU A 615 -44.63 -7.80 -16.51
CA GLU A 615 -45.00 -7.76 -17.95
C GLU A 615 -44.01 -6.99 -18.84
N VAL A 616 -44.17 -7.16 -20.16
CA VAL A 616 -43.34 -6.61 -21.24
C VAL A 616 -44.23 -5.99 -22.32
N SER A 617 -43.82 -4.85 -22.87
CA SER A 617 -44.26 -4.36 -24.19
C SER A 617 -43.22 -3.39 -24.75
N GLY A 618 -42.62 -3.53 -25.93
CA GLY A 618 -42.53 -4.62 -26.93
C GLY A 618 -41.39 -4.24 -27.90
N GLY A 619 -41.02 -4.99 -28.95
CA GLY A 619 -41.43 -6.32 -29.39
C GLY A 619 -40.95 -6.55 -30.85
N TRP A 620 -40.50 -7.77 -31.16
CA TRP A 620 -40.34 -8.35 -32.52
C TRP A 620 -39.26 -7.74 -33.46
N ALA A 621 -38.48 -8.49 -34.26
CA ALA A 621 -38.23 -9.94 -34.31
C ALA A 621 -36.98 -10.29 -35.20
N TRP A 622 -36.26 -11.37 -34.83
CA TRP A 622 -35.65 -12.41 -35.73
C TRP A 622 -34.45 -12.05 -36.66
N ARG A 623 -33.48 -12.95 -36.96
CA ARG A 623 -33.07 -14.28 -36.40
C ARG A 623 -31.69 -14.74 -36.96
N GLN A 624 -31.05 -15.72 -36.29
CA GLN A 624 -29.97 -16.65 -36.75
C GLN A 624 -28.53 -16.09 -36.88
N ARG A 625 -27.44 -16.87 -36.70
CA ARG A 625 -27.21 -18.31 -36.34
C ARG A 625 -25.86 -18.40 -35.57
N VAL A 626 -25.75 -19.14 -34.44
CA VAL A 626 -25.11 -20.47 -34.27
C VAL A 626 -23.58 -20.54 -34.48
N GLU A 627 -22.81 -20.69 -33.39
CA GLU A 627 -21.66 -21.60 -33.12
C GLU A 627 -20.91 -21.14 -31.83
N LEU A 628 -20.88 -21.88 -30.72
CA LEU A 628 -20.15 -23.13 -30.35
C LEU A 628 -18.75 -22.90 -29.70
N LYS A 629 -18.72 -22.84 -28.36
CA LYS A 629 -17.97 -23.72 -27.43
C LYS A 629 -17.55 -23.04 -26.11
N MET A 630 -18.31 -23.29 -25.04
CA MET A 630 -17.70 -23.58 -23.75
C MET A 630 -17.37 -25.07 -23.72
N HIS A 631 -16.15 -25.43 -23.31
CA HIS A 631 -15.76 -26.76 -22.84
C HIS A 631 -14.62 -26.56 -21.83
N TRP A 632 -14.79 -27.03 -20.59
CA TRP A 632 -13.78 -27.69 -19.72
C TRP A 632 -14.32 -28.00 -18.31
N ILE A 633 -15.62 -28.30 -18.18
CA ILE A 633 -16.19 -29.01 -17.02
C ILE A 633 -17.05 -30.18 -17.54
N THR A 634 -16.42 -31.08 -18.32
CA THR A 634 -17.06 -32.32 -18.81
C THR A 634 -16.05 -33.43 -19.13
N ILE A 635 -14.94 -33.52 -18.36
CA ILE A 635 -14.02 -34.68 -18.40
C ILE A 635 -13.74 -35.13 -16.96
N SER A 636 -14.71 -35.79 -16.34
CA SER A 636 -14.55 -36.53 -15.07
C SER A 636 -15.69 -37.53 -14.78
N SER A 637 -16.75 -37.59 -15.59
CA SER A 637 -17.99 -38.33 -15.27
C SER A 637 -18.50 -39.25 -16.39
N ILE A 638 -17.66 -39.59 -17.38
CA ILE A 638 -18.03 -40.44 -18.55
C ILE A 638 -17.02 -41.59 -18.77
N LEU A 639 -16.19 -41.94 -17.77
CA LEU A 639 -15.23 -43.06 -17.86
C LEU A 639 -15.24 -43.99 -16.64
N GLU A 640 -16.42 -44.29 -16.10
CA GLU A 640 -16.58 -45.28 -15.03
C GLU A 640 -17.75 -46.29 -15.14
N PRO A 641 -18.76 -46.15 -16.04
CA PRO A 641 -19.81 -47.17 -16.21
C PRO A 641 -19.68 -48.00 -17.52
N CYS A 642 -18.46 -48.36 -17.94
CA CYS A 642 -18.23 -49.19 -19.16
C CYS A 642 -17.43 -50.49 -18.93
N ILE A 643 -17.43 -51.05 -17.71
CA ILE A 643 -17.10 -52.48 -17.49
C ILE A 643 -18.06 -53.05 -16.43
N SER A 644 -19.28 -53.41 -16.84
CA SER A 644 -20.17 -54.24 -16.00
C SER A 644 -21.08 -55.23 -16.78
N ASP A 645 -21.17 -55.13 -18.12
CA ASP A 645 -21.99 -56.00 -18.96
C ASP A 645 -21.25 -57.26 -19.48
N LEU A 646 -20.51 -57.92 -18.60
CA LEU A 646 -19.89 -59.23 -18.88
C LEU A 646 -20.08 -60.19 -17.70
N LEU A 647 -21.33 -60.62 -17.48
CA LEU A 647 -21.79 -61.99 -17.17
C LEU A 647 -23.30 -62.00 -16.82
N PRO A 648 -24.06 -63.09 -17.12
CA PRO A 648 -25.51 -63.14 -16.96
C PRO A 648 -25.97 -63.48 -15.53
N PRO A 649 -27.26 -63.24 -15.17
CA PRO A 649 -27.74 -63.35 -13.80
C PRO A 649 -28.38 -64.71 -13.42
N GLN A 650 -28.43 -64.95 -12.11
CA GLN A 650 -29.15 -65.99 -11.35
C GLN A 650 -28.59 -67.42 -11.34
N VAL A 651 -28.43 -67.98 -10.12
CA VAL A 651 -29.13 -69.17 -9.56
C VAL A 651 -28.38 -69.73 -8.33
N LEU A 652 -29.08 -69.80 -7.19
CA LEU A 652 -28.85 -70.62 -5.98
C LEU A 652 -27.48 -70.60 -5.23
N GLY A 653 -27.57 -70.73 -3.90
CA GLY A 653 -26.55 -71.41 -3.08
C GLY A 653 -27.20 -72.62 -2.39
N PRO A 654 -26.58 -73.26 -1.36
CA PRO A 654 -25.19 -73.19 -0.90
C PRO A 654 -24.48 -74.57 -0.94
N SER A 655 -23.27 -74.65 -0.36
CA SER A 655 -22.52 -75.86 0.07
C SER A 655 -21.52 -76.54 -0.90
N GLN A 656 -20.43 -77.06 -0.30
CA GLN A 656 -19.41 -78.00 -0.81
C GLN A 656 -18.60 -77.56 -2.06
N LEU A 657 -17.27 -77.34 -1.99
CA LEU A 657 -16.23 -78.37 -1.79
C LEU A 657 -14.83 -77.76 -1.50
N HIS A 658 -13.91 -78.58 -0.97
CA HIS A 658 -12.49 -78.25 -0.75
C HIS A 658 -11.68 -78.13 -2.07
N GLY A 659 -10.58 -77.35 -2.07
CA GLY A 659 -9.50 -77.60 -3.05
C GLY A 659 -8.42 -76.54 -3.30
N ARG A 660 -7.48 -76.36 -2.36
CA ARG A 660 -6.08 -75.86 -2.55
C ARG A 660 -5.82 -74.45 -3.12
N GLY A 661 -4.97 -73.70 -2.41
CA GLY A 661 -3.95 -72.82 -3.02
C GLY A 661 -4.12 -71.31 -2.86
N GLU A 662 -3.46 -70.72 -1.86
CA GLU A 662 -3.12 -69.28 -1.88
C GLU A 662 -2.08 -69.00 -2.99
N PRO A 663 -2.09 -67.82 -3.66
CA PRO A 663 -1.52 -66.61 -3.07
C PRO A 663 -2.22 -65.30 -3.50
N HIS A 664 -3.19 -64.80 -2.72
CA HIS A 664 -3.84 -63.50 -2.97
C HIS A 664 -3.61 -62.42 -1.90
N ALA A 665 -3.04 -62.75 -0.73
CA ALA A 665 -2.83 -61.80 0.37
C ALA A 665 -1.71 -60.76 0.10
N HIS A 666 -0.76 -61.04 -0.81
CA HIS A 666 0.43 -60.20 -0.99
C HIS A 666 0.28 -59.05 -2.01
N PHE A 667 -0.80 -59.05 -2.80
CA PHE A 667 -1.05 -58.03 -3.82
C PHE A 667 -1.83 -56.82 -3.24
N TYR A 668 -2.84 -57.09 -2.41
CA TYR A 668 -3.69 -56.05 -1.80
C TYR A 668 -2.99 -55.17 -0.76
N SER A 669 -1.96 -55.68 -0.06
CA SER A 669 -1.17 -54.84 0.86
C SER A 669 -0.25 -53.87 0.12
N LYS A 670 0.35 -54.27 -1.02
CA LYS A 670 1.15 -53.36 -1.85
C LYS A 670 0.30 -52.31 -2.57
N PHE A 671 -0.90 -52.67 -3.04
CA PHE A 671 -1.77 -51.74 -3.74
C PHE A 671 -2.36 -50.67 -2.82
N SER A 672 -2.74 -51.03 -1.59
CA SER A 672 -3.19 -50.07 -0.57
C SER A 672 -2.08 -49.17 -0.04
N VAL A 673 -0.84 -49.67 0.05
CA VAL A 673 0.34 -48.83 0.32
C VAL A 673 0.60 -47.84 -0.82
N LEU A 674 0.52 -48.26 -2.08
CA LEU A 674 0.70 -47.37 -3.24
C LEU A 674 -0.38 -46.26 -3.30
N LEU A 675 -1.66 -46.58 -3.05
CA LEU A 675 -2.71 -45.54 -2.96
C LEU A 675 -2.48 -44.57 -1.80
N ASN A 676 -2.08 -45.04 -0.62
CA ASN A 676 -1.79 -44.18 0.53
C ASN A 676 -0.52 -43.33 0.33
N MET A 677 0.49 -43.83 -0.39
CA MET A 677 1.66 -43.03 -0.76
C MET A 677 1.30 -41.96 -1.81
N ALA A 678 0.40 -42.27 -2.76
CA ALA A 678 -0.10 -41.28 -3.71
C ALA A 678 -0.97 -40.19 -3.07
N SER A 679 -1.83 -40.53 -2.09
CA SER A 679 -2.64 -39.54 -1.37
C SER A 679 -1.81 -38.69 -0.39
N ALA A 680 -0.79 -39.27 0.25
CA ALA A 680 0.13 -38.53 1.12
C ALA A 680 1.04 -37.58 0.32
N ALA A 681 1.55 -37.99 -0.84
CA ALA A 681 2.36 -37.14 -1.71
C ALA A 681 1.56 -35.94 -2.25
N THR A 682 0.36 -36.20 -2.79
CA THR A 682 -0.54 -35.14 -3.29
C THR A 682 -0.96 -34.15 -2.20
N ASN A 683 -1.10 -34.59 -0.94
CA ASN A 683 -1.37 -33.68 0.17
C ASN A 683 -0.14 -32.84 0.58
N LYS A 684 1.08 -33.42 0.62
CA LYS A 684 2.31 -32.67 0.91
C LYS A 684 2.53 -31.53 -0.10
N ASP A 685 2.41 -31.83 -1.39
CA ASP A 685 2.65 -30.83 -2.44
C ASP A 685 1.54 -29.78 -2.48
N HIS A 686 0.29 -30.14 -2.19
CA HIS A 686 -0.81 -29.19 -1.99
C HIS A 686 -0.54 -28.21 -0.84
N TYR A 687 -0.11 -28.71 0.33
CA TYR A 687 0.24 -27.85 1.47
C TYR A 687 1.41 -26.93 1.13
N LYS A 688 2.46 -27.43 0.47
CA LYS A 688 3.59 -26.62 0.02
C LYS A 688 3.17 -25.51 -0.94
N ALA A 689 2.38 -25.82 -1.97
CA ALA A 689 1.85 -24.82 -2.90
C ALA A 689 1.01 -23.74 -2.17
N ARG A 690 0.25 -24.13 -1.14
CA ARG A 690 -0.54 -23.20 -0.32
C ARG A 690 0.31 -22.33 0.61
N ILE A 691 1.41 -22.86 1.15
CA ILE A 691 2.44 -22.09 1.87
C ILE A 691 3.13 -21.11 0.92
N GLU A 692 3.50 -21.54 -0.29
CA GLU A 692 4.14 -20.69 -1.29
C GLU A 692 3.26 -19.49 -1.69
N LYS A 693 1.95 -19.68 -1.80
CA LYS A 693 0.95 -18.60 -2.01
C LYS A 693 0.88 -17.61 -0.83
N ASN A 694 1.40 -17.96 0.34
CA ASN A 694 1.30 -17.20 1.59
C ASN A 694 2.66 -16.83 2.21
N LEU A 695 3.75 -16.81 1.43
CA LEU A 695 5.08 -16.46 1.95
C LEU A 695 5.18 -15.05 2.52
N ASP A 696 4.35 -14.12 2.02
CA ASP A 696 4.28 -12.74 2.51
C ASP A 696 3.29 -12.57 3.68
N ASN A 697 2.46 -13.58 3.96
CA ASN A 697 1.44 -13.56 5.01
C ASN A 697 2.05 -13.98 6.36
N THR A 698 2.96 -13.16 6.86
CA THR A 698 3.81 -13.48 8.03
C THR A 698 3.87 -12.33 9.01
N LEU A 699 3.88 -12.65 10.31
CA LEU A 699 3.95 -11.65 11.37
C LEU A 699 5.41 -11.38 11.74
N ALA A 700 5.98 -10.27 11.28
CA ALA A 700 7.40 -9.94 11.45
C ALA A 700 7.71 -9.38 12.85
N GLU A 701 7.11 -8.23 13.17
CA GLU A 701 7.13 -7.58 14.47
C GLU A 701 5.78 -6.88 14.66
N CYS A 702 5.01 -7.28 15.68
CA CYS A 702 3.72 -6.66 15.97
C CYS A 702 3.87 -5.66 17.12
N PHE A 703 3.88 -4.36 16.82
CA PHE A 703 3.74 -3.31 17.83
C PHE A 703 2.27 -2.93 18.00
N ILE A 704 1.74 -3.05 19.22
CA ILE A 704 0.35 -2.77 19.57
C ILE A 704 0.36 -1.56 20.53
N PRO A 705 0.13 -0.33 20.04
CA PRO A 705 0.28 0.88 20.84
C PRO A 705 -0.58 0.91 22.10
N GLU A 706 -1.78 0.32 22.03
CA GLU A 706 -2.76 0.24 23.11
C GLU A 706 -2.27 -0.63 24.29
N LEU A 707 -1.38 -1.58 24.03
CA LEU A 707 -0.75 -2.45 25.05
C LEU A 707 0.61 -1.94 25.56
N GLY A 708 1.16 -0.89 24.95
CA GLY A 708 2.37 -0.21 25.45
C GLY A 708 3.66 -0.74 24.86
N MET A 709 4.75 -0.77 25.63
CA MET A 709 6.06 -1.23 25.14
C MET A 709 6.25 -2.72 25.43
N PRO A 710 6.46 -3.58 24.42
CA PRO A 710 6.75 -4.98 24.68
C PRO A 710 8.19 -5.18 25.16
N LYS A 711 8.42 -6.16 26.05
CA LYS A 711 9.75 -6.80 26.17
C LYS A 711 9.93 -7.61 24.88
N LYS A 712 10.75 -7.10 23.96
CA LYS A 712 11.12 -7.82 22.74
C LYS A 712 12.03 -9.01 23.08
N GLY A 713 11.61 -10.22 22.76
CA GLY A 713 12.44 -11.42 22.76
C GLY A 713 12.93 -11.77 21.35
N LYS A 714 13.70 -12.87 21.23
CA LYS A 714 14.22 -13.36 19.93
C LYS A 714 13.12 -13.67 18.90
N VAL A 715 11.96 -14.16 19.37
CA VAL A 715 10.83 -14.63 18.52
C VAL A 715 9.43 -14.31 19.09
N ARG A 716 9.32 -13.39 20.08
CA ARG A 716 8.05 -12.94 20.66
C ARG A 716 8.10 -11.49 21.13
N GLU A 717 6.97 -10.82 21.10
CA GLU A 717 6.72 -9.52 21.74
C GLU A 717 5.84 -9.75 22.99
N ILE A 718 6.37 -9.42 24.18
CA ILE A 718 5.70 -9.69 25.46
C ILE A 718 5.21 -8.37 26.09
N TYR A 719 3.91 -8.17 26.16
CA TYR A 719 3.26 -7.01 26.77
C TYR A 719 2.82 -7.32 28.20
N PHE A 720 3.35 -6.57 29.17
CA PHE A 720 2.95 -6.66 30.57
C PHE A 720 1.85 -5.64 30.86
N THR A 721 0.61 -6.11 30.99
CA THR A 721 -0.53 -5.29 31.44
C THR A 721 -0.71 -5.42 32.96
N ASP A 722 -1.72 -4.75 33.52
CA ASP A 722 -1.99 -4.76 34.97
C ASP A 722 -2.16 -6.19 35.52
N ALA A 723 -3.04 -6.99 34.90
CA ALA A 723 -3.40 -8.35 35.34
C ALA A 723 -2.81 -9.47 34.46
N ASN A 724 -2.55 -9.17 33.18
CA ASN A 724 -2.22 -10.19 32.17
C ASN A 724 -0.88 -9.92 31.48
N VAL A 725 -0.27 -10.98 30.98
CA VAL A 725 0.86 -10.96 30.06
C VAL A 725 0.32 -11.40 28.70
N VAL A 726 0.32 -10.48 27.73
CA VAL A 726 -0.09 -10.75 26.34
C VAL A 726 1.18 -11.03 25.54
N MET A 727 1.31 -12.25 25.02
CA MET A 727 2.47 -12.69 24.25
C MET A 727 2.08 -12.85 22.79
N VAL A 728 2.62 -12.01 21.92
CA VAL A 728 2.49 -12.15 20.47
C VAL A 728 3.67 -12.99 19.97
N THR A 729 3.39 -14.15 19.41
CA THR A 729 4.39 -15.05 18.83
C THR A 729 4.57 -14.71 17.35
N ASN A 730 5.74 -14.20 17.00
CA ASN A 730 6.06 -13.81 15.63
C ASN A 730 6.63 -14.98 14.80
N ASP A 731 6.60 -14.82 13.48
CA ASP A 731 7.03 -15.83 12.51
C ASP A 731 8.55 -15.85 12.29
N ARG A 732 9.31 -15.08 13.08
CA ARG A 732 10.77 -15.15 13.08
C ARG A 732 11.24 -16.46 13.71
N VAL A 733 12.35 -16.97 13.20
CA VAL A 733 13.05 -18.12 13.76
C VAL A 733 14.47 -17.71 14.13
N SER A 734 15.01 -18.31 15.18
CA SER A 734 16.39 -18.14 15.62
C SER A 734 17.16 -19.45 15.54
N ALA A 735 18.45 -19.40 15.24
CA ALA A 735 19.34 -20.56 15.27
C ALA A 735 20.76 -20.11 15.64
N PHE A 736 21.43 -20.88 16.51
CA PHE A 736 22.77 -20.56 17.01
C PHE A 736 22.86 -19.12 17.56
N ASP A 737 21.83 -18.71 18.32
CA ASP A 737 21.61 -17.37 18.87
C ASP A 737 21.45 -16.19 17.90
N TYR A 738 21.61 -16.40 16.59
CA TYR A 738 21.18 -15.45 15.56
C TYR A 738 19.66 -15.52 15.34
N VAL A 739 19.00 -14.37 15.20
CA VAL A 739 17.65 -14.28 14.62
C VAL A 739 17.81 -14.26 13.10
N LEU A 740 17.12 -15.14 12.40
CA LEU A 740 17.25 -15.24 10.94
C LEU A 740 16.53 -14.08 10.25
N PRO A 741 17.04 -13.61 9.10
CA PRO A 741 16.37 -12.61 8.26
C PRO A 741 15.17 -13.16 7.49
N ASN A 742 14.92 -14.47 7.52
CA ASN A 742 13.75 -15.12 6.94
C ASN A 742 12.68 -15.34 8.01
N MET A 743 11.42 -15.17 7.63
CA MET A 743 10.26 -15.60 8.40
C MET A 743 9.82 -16.99 7.95
N ILE A 744 9.22 -17.76 8.86
CA ILE A 744 8.63 -19.07 8.60
C ILE A 744 7.11 -18.90 8.72
N PRO A 745 6.34 -18.91 7.62
CA PRO A 745 4.92 -18.62 7.66
C PRO A 745 4.16 -19.50 8.64
N PHE A 746 3.23 -18.88 9.38
CA PHE A 746 2.36 -19.52 10.35
C PHE A 746 3.05 -20.19 11.55
N LYS A 747 4.35 -19.96 11.75
CA LYS A 747 5.10 -20.48 12.91
C LYS A 747 4.43 -20.05 14.21
N GLY A 748 4.05 -18.78 14.36
CA GLY A 748 3.41 -18.28 15.58
C GLY A 748 2.11 -19.04 15.92
N GLN A 749 1.26 -19.23 14.90
CA GLN A 749 0.03 -20.01 14.99
C GLN A 749 0.30 -21.47 15.38
N VAL A 750 1.24 -22.15 14.72
CA VAL A 750 1.59 -23.55 15.04
C VAL A 750 2.04 -23.71 16.50
N LEU A 751 2.99 -22.89 16.95
CA LEU A 751 3.56 -23.01 18.30
C LEU A 751 2.47 -22.82 19.38
N ASN A 752 1.65 -21.78 19.23
CA ASN A 752 0.59 -21.46 20.19
C ASN A 752 -0.52 -22.53 20.22
N THR A 753 -0.93 -23.05 19.07
CA THR A 753 -1.96 -24.10 18.97
C THR A 753 -1.49 -25.41 19.62
N ILE A 754 -0.25 -25.84 19.37
CA ILE A 754 0.34 -27.01 20.03
C ILE A 754 0.45 -26.77 21.54
N SER A 755 0.94 -25.60 21.96
CA SER A 755 1.10 -25.27 23.38
C SER A 755 -0.24 -25.25 24.12
N GLN A 756 -1.29 -24.67 23.53
CA GLN A 756 -2.64 -24.69 24.09
C GLN A 756 -3.13 -26.13 24.28
N TRP A 757 -3.01 -26.96 23.24
CA TRP A 757 -3.45 -28.35 23.30
C TRP A 757 -2.70 -29.11 24.40
N ALA A 758 -1.38 -28.97 24.48
CA ALA A 758 -0.55 -29.64 25.47
C ALA A 758 -0.79 -29.12 26.91
N MET A 759 -0.97 -27.80 27.08
CA MET A 759 -1.34 -27.19 28.36
C MET A 759 -2.75 -27.57 28.82
N ASN A 760 -3.68 -27.84 27.89
CA ASN A 760 -5.01 -28.35 28.20
C ASN A 760 -4.98 -29.85 28.57
N SER A 761 -4.17 -30.66 27.88
CA SER A 761 -4.01 -32.11 28.14
C SER A 761 -3.18 -32.46 29.39
N THR A 762 -2.67 -31.47 30.12
CA THR A 762 -1.85 -31.64 31.34
C THR A 762 -2.35 -30.85 32.55
N LYS A 763 -3.55 -30.24 32.48
CA LYS A 763 -4.18 -29.49 33.59
C LYS A 763 -4.37 -30.32 34.87
N ASP A 764 -4.47 -31.63 34.75
CA ASP A 764 -4.57 -32.60 35.85
C ASP A 764 -3.24 -32.81 36.61
N ILE A 765 -2.11 -32.45 35.99
CA ILE A 765 -0.76 -32.59 36.55
C ILE A 765 -0.32 -31.30 37.24
N VAL A 766 -0.51 -30.16 36.54
CA VAL A 766 -0.20 -28.82 37.03
C VAL A 766 -1.13 -27.81 36.34
N PRO A 767 -1.66 -26.80 37.04
CA PRO A 767 -2.40 -25.74 36.37
C PRO A 767 -1.49 -24.94 35.44
N ASN A 768 -2.06 -24.32 34.41
CA ASN A 768 -1.32 -23.43 33.52
C ASN A 768 -1.73 -21.97 33.75
N ALA A 769 -0.94 -21.02 33.23
CA ALA A 769 -1.22 -19.60 33.40
C ALA A 769 -2.20 -19.00 32.37
N MET A 770 -2.67 -19.75 31.36
CA MET A 770 -3.50 -19.20 30.28
C MET A 770 -4.82 -18.60 30.80
N VAL A 771 -5.29 -17.55 30.12
CA VAL A 771 -6.60 -16.93 30.35
C VAL A 771 -7.61 -17.58 29.41
N GLY A 772 -8.42 -18.49 29.95
CA GLY A 772 -9.38 -19.29 29.18
C GLY A 772 -8.76 -20.51 28.50
N ASP A 773 -9.62 -21.28 27.82
CA ASP A 773 -9.26 -22.58 27.23
C ASP A 773 -8.93 -22.50 25.72
N HIS A 774 -9.20 -21.35 25.10
CA HIS A 774 -9.04 -21.07 23.66
C HIS A 774 -8.14 -19.85 23.43
N LEU A 775 -7.50 -19.79 22.26
CA LEU A 775 -6.62 -18.67 21.91
C LEU A 775 -7.47 -17.44 21.55
N VAL A 776 -7.03 -16.27 21.99
CA VAL A 776 -7.63 -14.97 21.62
C VAL A 776 -7.43 -14.71 20.12
N ASP A 777 -6.24 -15.06 19.64
CA ASP A 777 -5.84 -15.05 18.24
C ASP A 777 -4.82 -16.18 18.06
N PRO A 778 -4.75 -16.87 16.90
CA PRO A 778 -3.76 -17.94 16.68
C PRO A 778 -2.31 -17.51 16.98
N ALA A 779 -1.92 -16.26 16.71
CA ALA A 779 -0.59 -15.72 17.00
C ALA A 779 -0.42 -15.17 18.43
N VAL A 780 -1.46 -15.17 19.28
CA VAL A 780 -1.44 -14.55 20.62
C VAL A 780 -1.83 -15.51 21.74
N VAL A 781 -0.96 -15.63 22.74
CA VAL A 781 -1.26 -16.29 24.02
C VAL A 781 -1.41 -15.22 25.10
N VAL A 782 -2.52 -15.25 25.84
CA VAL A 782 -2.70 -14.43 27.05
C VAL A 782 -2.55 -15.31 28.28
N GLN A 783 -1.66 -14.92 29.19
CA GLN A 783 -1.45 -15.57 30.49
C GLN A 783 -1.74 -14.58 31.62
N ARG A 784 -2.16 -15.09 32.78
CA ARG A 784 -2.17 -14.34 34.04
C ARG A 784 -0.73 -13.99 34.42
N LYS A 785 -0.53 -12.83 35.04
CA LYS A 785 0.79 -12.38 35.49
C LYS A 785 1.28 -13.24 36.66
N MET A 786 2.41 -13.92 36.47
CA MET A 786 3.04 -14.80 37.47
C MET A 786 4.48 -14.34 37.75
N LYS A 787 5.01 -14.68 38.93
CA LYS A 787 6.43 -14.57 39.24
C LYS A 787 7.18 -15.76 38.64
N ASN A 788 8.00 -15.55 37.61
CA ASN A 788 8.78 -16.63 36.99
C ASN A 788 9.80 -17.21 38.01
N VAL A 789 9.95 -18.54 38.03
CA VAL A 789 10.93 -19.26 38.88
C VAL A 789 12.38 -19.06 38.39
N GLY A 790 12.59 -18.77 37.11
CA GLY A 790 13.90 -18.44 36.52
C GLY A 790 14.80 -19.64 36.17
N VAL A 791 14.23 -20.84 36.09
CA VAL A 791 14.95 -22.10 35.78
C VAL A 791 14.33 -22.75 34.56
N GLU A 792 15.14 -23.05 33.55
CA GLU A 792 14.73 -23.80 32.38
C GLU A 792 14.74 -25.30 32.70
N CYS A 793 13.56 -25.91 32.81
CA CYS A 793 13.38 -27.26 33.27
C CYS A 793 13.40 -28.25 32.10
N ILE A 794 14.60 -28.60 31.62
CA ILE A 794 14.77 -29.55 30.51
C ILE A 794 14.66 -30.99 31.00
N VAL A 795 13.82 -31.80 30.32
CA VAL A 795 13.72 -33.26 30.53
C VAL A 795 14.07 -33.99 29.25
N ARG A 796 14.82 -35.09 29.37
CA ARG A 796 15.30 -35.92 28.26
C ARG A 796 14.94 -37.38 28.49
N GLY A 797 14.27 -38.03 27.53
CA GLY A 797 14.10 -39.49 27.52
C GLY A 797 15.03 -40.20 26.54
N TYR A 798 15.82 -39.45 25.76
CA TYR A 798 16.74 -39.98 24.77
C TYR A 798 18.08 -39.21 24.78
N LEU A 799 19.18 -39.90 24.49
CA LEU A 799 20.51 -39.29 24.36
C LEU A 799 20.60 -38.52 23.03
N TRP A 800 20.36 -37.21 23.09
CA TRP A 800 20.32 -36.33 21.92
C TRP A 800 20.87 -34.92 22.22
N GLY A 801 20.89 -34.05 21.21
CA GLY A 801 21.26 -32.63 21.34
C GLY A 801 22.68 -32.39 21.88
N SER A 802 22.79 -31.41 22.78
CA SER A 802 24.04 -31.01 23.43
C SER A 802 24.61 -32.10 24.34
N MET A 803 23.76 -32.85 25.04
CA MET A 803 24.18 -33.99 25.87
C MET A 803 24.87 -35.07 25.03
N ALA A 804 24.27 -35.47 23.90
CA ALA A 804 24.92 -36.41 22.99
C ALA A 804 26.26 -35.87 22.45
N ALA A 805 26.34 -34.57 22.14
CA ALA A 805 27.58 -33.96 21.67
C ALA A 805 28.69 -33.89 22.73
N ALA A 806 28.34 -33.74 24.02
CA ALA A 806 29.29 -33.82 25.14
C ALA A 806 29.73 -35.28 25.36
N TYR A 807 28.78 -36.22 25.35
CA TYR A 807 29.02 -37.64 25.55
C TYR A 807 29.93 -38.25 24.46
N GLU A 808 29.70 -37.88 23.19
CA GLU A 808 30.53 -38.29 22.03
C GLU A 808 31.95 -37.66 22.04
N LYS A 809 32.18 -36.61 22.85
CA LYS A 809 33.51 -36.04 23.13
C LYS A 809 34.23 -36.71 24.31
N GLY A 810 33.57 -37.63 25.02
CA GLY A 810 34.12 -38.34 26.18
C GLY A 810 33.63 -37.82 27.54
N ASP A 811 32.73 -36.83 27.58
CA ASP A 811 32.13 -36.40 28.85
C ASP A 811 31.16 -37.49 29.37
N ARG A 812 31.11 -37.65 30.69
CA ARG A 812 30.26 -38.60 31.40
C ARG A 812 29.45 -37.97 32.53
N THR A 813 29.62 -36.67 32.77
CA THR A 813 28.90 -35.95 33.84
C THR A 813 28.16 -34.76 33.24
N PHE A 814 26.83 -34.81 33.24
CA PHE A 814 26.01 -33.75 32.65
C PHE A 814 24.99 -33.25 33.68
N CYS A 815 24.99 -31.95 34.01
CA CYS A 815 24.16 -31.38 35.09
C CYS A 815 24.35 -32.09 36.45
N GLY A 816 25.56 -32.60 36.73
CA GLY A 816 25.87 -33.40 37.92
C GLY A 816 25.40 -34.86 37.87
N LEU A 817 24.72 -35.29 36.81
CA LEU A 817 24.32 -36.68 36.60
C LEU A 817 25.43 -37.45 35.89
N LYS A 818 25.80 -38.62 36.43
CA LYS A 818 26.72 -39.56 35.77
C LYS A 818 25.97 -40.43 34.76
N LEU A 819 26.41 -40.43 33.52
CA LEU A 819 25.85 -41.25 32.44
C LEU A 819 26.55 -42.62 32.38
N GLU A 820 25.81 -43.64 31.94
CA GLU A 820 26.35 -44.99 31.68
C GLU A 820 27.31 -44.99 30.48
N GLU A 821 28.22 -45.97 30.44
CA GLU A 821 29.11 -46.17 29.28
C GLU A 821 28.40 -46.86 28.11
N GLY A 822 28.97 -46.71 26.91
CA GLY A 822 28.47 -47.36 25.68
C GLY A 822 27.18 -46.77 25.09
N LEU A 823 26.57 -45.74 25.68
CA LEU A 823 25.35 -45.11 25.15
C LEU A 823 25.54 -44.53 23.74
N LEU A 824 24.54 -44.71 22.87
CA LEU A 824 24.51 -44.18 21.51
C LEU A 824 23.55 -42.99 21.37
N ARG A 825 23.86 -42.06 20.48
CA ARG A 825 22.95 -40.98 20.08
C ARG A 825 21.64 -41.57 19.52
N TYR A 826 20.51 -41.00 19.90
CA TYR A 826 19.13 -41.52 19.73
C TYR A 826 18.76 -42.73 20.62
N GLN A 827 19.63 -43.21 21.53
CA GLN A 827 19.26 -44.25 22.47
C GLN A 827 18.26 -43.73 23.52
N LYS A 828 17.24 -44.53 23.83
CA LYS A 828 16.27 -44.25 24.88
C LYS A 828 16.88 -44.52 26.26
N PHE A 829 16.67 -43.63 27.23
CA PHE A 829 17.02 -43.87 28.63
C PHE A 829 16.00 -44.80 29.32
N PRO A 830 16.41 -45.58 30.35
CA PRO A 830 15.48 -46.39 31.14
C PRO A 830 14.39 -45.56 31.82
N THR A 831 14.75 -44.38 32.32
CA THR A 831 13.86 -43.37 32.90
C THR A 831 14.23 -41.97 32.37
N PRO A 832 13.28 -41.04 32.25
CA PRO A 832 13.60 -39.67 31.84
C PRO A 832 14.49 -38.96 32.87
N ILE A 833 15.44 -38.15 32.38
CA ILE A 833 16.41 -37.42 33.21
C ILE A 833 16.17 -35.92 33.15
N PHE A 834 16.31 -35.26 34.31
CA PHE A 834 16.14 -33.83 34.49
C PHE A 834 17.50 -33.12 34.41
N THR A 835 17.66 -32.20 33.46
CA THR A 835 18.93 -31.50 33.18
C THR A 835 18.69 -30.00 33.08
N PRO A 836 18.47 -29.31 34.21
CA PRO A 836 18.05 -27.92 34.20
C PRO A 836 19.15 -26.98 33.70
N THR A 837 18.75 -25.82 33.18
CA THR A 837 19.65 -24.72 32.79
C THR A 837 19.24 -23.41 33.46
N THR A 838 20.21 -22.52 33.67
CA THR A 838 19.93 -21.13 34.08
C THR A 838 19.14 -20.43 32.97
N LYS A 839 18.31 -19.44 33.32
CA LYS A 839 17.71 -18.54 32.33
C LYS A 839 18.46 -17.21 32.33
N ALA A 840 19.39 -17.01 31.40
CA ALA A 840 20.22 -15.82 31.35
C ALA A 840 19.50 -14.65 30.63
N ASP A 841 19.35 -13.48 31.27
CA ASP A 841 18.86 -12.27 30.59
C ASP A 841 19.91 -11.73 29.57
N VAL A 842 21.21 -11.98 29.80
CA VAL A 842 22.32 -11.68 28.89
C VAL A 842 23.39 -12.78 29.01
N GLY A 843 23.64 -13.53 27.95
CA GLY A 843 24.59 -14.66 27.91
C GLY A 843 24.03 -15.87 27.17
N HIS A 844 24.68 -17.02 27.33
CA HIS A 844 24.11 -18.32 26.99
C HIS A 844 23.63 -19.01 28.29
N ASP A 845 22.59 -19.83 28.18
CA ASP A 845 22.04 -20.59 29.30
C ASP A 845 23.01 -21.71 29.73
N GLU A 846 23.33 -21.78 31.03
CA GLU A 846 24.34 -22.68 31.59
C GLU A 846 23.69 -23.89 32.28
N ASN A 847 24.31 -25.08 32.16
CA ASN A 847 23.86 -26.30 32.82
C ASN A 847 23.89 -26.14 34.36
N MET A 848 22.80 -26.48 35.03
CA MET A 848 22.70 -26.45 36.49
C MET A 848 22.67 -27.87 37.08
N THR A 849 23.39 -28.07 38.18
CA THR A 849 23.20 -29.20 39.09
C THR A 849 21.93 -29.02 39.93
N MET A 850 21.41 -30.11 40.50
CA MET A 850 20.25 -30.03 41.41
C MET A 850 20.51 -29.11 42.61
N ASP A 851 21.73 -29.13 43.16
CA ASP A 851 22.13 -28.29 44.30
C ASP A 851 22.22 -26.80 43.95
N GLU A 852 22.42 -26.46 42.68
CA GLU A 852 22.36 -25.07 42.19
C GLU A 852 20.91 -24.62 42.03
N VAL A 853 20.02 -25.47 41.53
CA VAL A 853 18.58 -25.18 41.47
C VAL A 853 17.99 -25.00 42.87
N ILE A 854 18.38 -25.84 43.84
CA ILE A 854 17.98 -25.72 45.25
C ILE A 854 18.47 -24.39 45.84
N ARG A 855 19.72 -23.98 45.57
CA ARG A 855 20.25 -22.69 46.00
C ARG A 855 19.57 -21.49 45.33
N PHE A 856 19.08 -21.65 44.10
CA PHE A 856 18.47 -20.57 43.32
C PHE A 856 17.00 -20.31 43.67
N CYS A 857 16.17 -21.36 43.76
CA CYS A 857 14.72 -21.22 43.99
C CYS A 857 14.20 -21.79 45.33
N GLY A 858 15.06 -22.41 46.14
CA GLY A 858 14.70 -23.08 47.39
C GLY A 858 14.32 -24.55 47.18
N ALA A 859 14.56 -25.38 48.20
CA ALA A 859 14.43 -26.84 48.12
C ALA A 859 13.03 -27.32 47.69
N ASP A 860 11.97 -26.80 48.33
CA ASP A 860 10.59 -27.22 48.07
C ASP A 860 10.15 -26.93 46.63
N VAL A 861 10.53 -25.75 46.10
CA VAL A 861 10.23 -25.36 44.72
C VAL A 861 11.05 -26.21 43.76
N ALA A 862 12.36 -26.37 44.01
CA ALA A 862 13.26 -27.17 43.18
C ALA A 862 12.78 -28.63 43.05
N GLN A 863 12.34 -29.25 44.14
CA GLN A 863 11.81 -30.61 44.11
C GLN A 863 10.48 -30.69 43.35
N LYS A 864 9.55 -29.75 43.57
CA LYS A 864 8.26 -29.70 42.85
C LYS A 864 8.43 -29.48 41.35
N ILE A 865 9.25 -28.51 40.91
CA ILE A 865 9.44 -28.26 39.46
C ILE A 865 10.09 -29.46 38.77
N LYS A 866 11.02 -30.17 39.44
CA LYS A 866 11.58 -31.43 38.92
C LYS A 866 10.53 -32.52 38.77
N GLU A 867 9.73 -32.76 39.81
CA GLU A 867 8.67 -33.78 39.80
C GLU A 867 7.60 -33.49 38.72
N LEU A 868 7.13 -32.24 38.66
CA LEU A 868 6.15 -31.80 37.67
C LEU A 868 6.71 -31.88 36.24
N SER A 869 7.97 -31.50 36.02
CA SER A 869 8.61 -31.62 34.70
C SER A 869 8.70 -33.06 34.22
N LEU A 870 9.03 -34.00 35.10
CA LEU A 870 9.08 -35.42 34.76
C LEU A 870 7.68 -35.95 34.39
N LYS A 871 6.64 -35.64 35.18
CA LYS A 871 5.25 -36.03 34.88
C LYS A 871 4.73 -35.41 33.59
N LEU A 872 5.02 -34.13 33.33
CA LEU A 872 4.68 -33.43 32.08
C LEU A 872 5.36 -34.10 30.88
N TYR A 873 6.65 -34.44 31.00
CA TYR A 873 7.39 -35.13 29.96
C TYR A 873 6.82 -36.53 29.69
N GLU A 874 6.51 -37.31 30.73
CA GLU A 874 5.95 -38.66 30.60
C GLU A 874 4.60 -38.65 29.87
N ARG A 875 3.66 -37.79 30.30
CA ARG A 875 2.38 -37.59 29.61
C ARG A 875 2.58 -37.07 28.18
N GLY A 876 3.51 -36.14 27.98
CA GLY A 876 3.84 -35.60 26.65
C GLY A 876 4.39 -36.66 25.70
N ALA A 877 5.31 -37.50 26.18
CA ALA A 877 5.90 -38.59 25.42
C ALA A 877 4.90 -39.71 25.11
N GLU A 878 4.01 -40.04 26.04
CA GLU A 878 2.89 -40.96 25.80
C GLU A 878 1.98 -40.43 24.68
N LEU A 879 1.47 -39.20 24.84
CA LEU A 879 0.56 -38.57 23.89
C LEU A 879 1.19 -38.44 22.49
N MET A 880 2.44 -38.00 22.40
CA MET A 880 3.14 -37.91 21.10
C MET A 880 3.36 -39.28 20.47
N ARG A 881 3.67 -40.32 21.25
CA ARG A 881 3.88 -41.67 20.73
C ARG A 881 2.59 -42.25 20.15
N GLN A 882 1.43 -41.97 20.75
CA GLN A 882 0.12 -42.30 20.19
C GLN A 882 -0.14 -41.59 18.84
N ARG A 883 0.49 -40.44 18.58
CA ARG A 883 0.44 -39.69 17.31
C ARG A 883 1.59 -40.00 16.34
N GLY A 884 2.36 -41.07 16.60
CA GLY A 884 3.47 -41.50 15.75
C GLY A 884 4.74 -40.67 15.88
N LEU A 885 4.90 -39.90 16.97
CA LEU A 885 6.04 -39.02 17.21
C LEU A 885 6.77 -39.42 18.51
N ILE A 886 8.10 -39.41 18.49
CA ILE A 886 8.93 -39.58 19.68
C ILE A 886 9.35 -38.20 20.18
N LEU A 887 8.97 -37.87 21.41
CA LEU A 887 9.53 -36.74 22.15
C LEU A 887 10.92 -37.14 22.67
N LEU A 888 11.99 -36.51 22.16
CA LEU A 888 13.37 -36.83 22.52
C LEU A 888 13.79 -36.08 23.80
N ASP A 889 13.58 -34.77 23.78
CA ASP A 889 13.72 -33.86 24.89
C ASP A 889 12.77 -32.67 24.76
N THR A 890 12.51 -31.99 25.89
CA THR A 890 11.62 -30.82 25.98
C THR A 890 12.09 -29.88 27.09
N LYS A 891 11.72 -28.60 27.01
CA LYS A 891 11.93 -27.60 28.05
C LYS A 891 10.60 -27.13 28.62
N TYR A 892 10.50 -27.04 29.94
CA TYR A 892 9.39 -26.37 30.64
C TYR A 892 9.87 -25.14 31.44
N GLU A 893 8.95 -24.22 31.70
CA GLU A 893 9.13 -23.12 32.65
C GLU A 893 7.94 -23.02 33.60
N PHE A 894 8.19 -22.53 34.82
CA PHE A 894 7.18 -22.40 35.86
C PHE A 894 7.08 -20.97 36.38
N GLY A 895 5.85 -20.56 36.68
CA GLY A 895 5.53 -19.34 37.40
C GLY A 895 4.85 -19.65 38.73
N ILE A 896 5.01 -18.76 39.70
CA ILE A 896 4.32 -18.80 40.99
C ILE A 896 3.28 -17.67 41.01
N ASP A 897 2.05 -18.00 41.42
CA ASP A 897 0.96 -17.04 41.57
C ASP A 897 1.00 -16.31 42.94
N GLU A 898 0.04 -15.42 43.20
CA GLU A 898 -0.05 -14.70 44.48
C GLU A 898 -0.34 -15.60 45.69
N SER A 899 -0.87 -16.82 45.48
CA SER A 899 -1.14 -17.81 46.52
C SER A 899 0.06 -18.72 46.83
N GLY A 900 1.12 -18.66 46.03
CA GLY A 900 2.27 -19.56 46.12
C GLY A 900 2.13 -20.85 45.31
N MET A 901 1.09 -20.97 44.47
CA MET A 901 0.86 -22.13 43.62
C MET A 901 1.75 -22.09 42.37
N LEU A 902 2.30 -23.25 41.99
CA LEU A 902 3.08 -23.39 40.75
C LEU A 902 2.15 -23.60 39.56
N HIS A 903 2.38 -22.82 38.50
CA HIS A 903 1.76 -22.97 37.19
C HIS A 903 2.82 -23.22 36.12
N VAL A 904 2.51 -24.04 35.12
CA VAL A 904 3.32 -24.07 33.88
C VAL A 904 3.04 -22.81 33.06
N ILE A 905 4.10 -22.18 32.56
CA ILE A 905 4.09 -20.93 31.79
C ILE A 905 4.81 -21.11 30.46
N ASP A 906 5.07 -20.02 29.73
CA ASP A 906 5.76 -20.02 28.43
C ASP A 906 5.04 -20.91 27.40
N GLU A 907 5.69 -21.96 26.89
CA GLU A 907 5.13 -22.92 25.94
C GLU A 907 5.38 -24.38 26.36
N VAL A 908 4.55 -25.30 25.89
CA VAL A 908 4.62 -26.73 26.23
C VAL A 908 4.63 -27.58 24.97
N ASN A 909 5.66 -28.41 24.82
CA ASN A 909 5.78 -29.47 23.82
C ASN A 909 5.70 -29.00 22.34
N THR A 910 6.21 -27.80 22.02
CA THR A 910 6.22 -27.22 20.67
C THR A 910 7.50 -27.55 19.88
N PRO A 911 7.50 -27.43 18.54
CA PRO A 911 8.70 -27.52 17.70
C PRO A 911 9.86 -26.56 18.04
N ASP A 912 9.63 -25.49 18.81
CA ASP A 912 10.70 -24.59 19.29
C ASP A 912 11.21 -25.01 20.69
N SER A 913 10.35 -25.54 21.58
CA SER A 913 10.71 -26.01 22.94
C SER A 913 11.20 -27.46 23.01
N SER A 914 10.95 -28.27 21.98
CA SER A 914 11.08 -29.73 22.02
C SER A 914 11.69 -30.30 20.75
N ARG A 915 12.35 -31.45 20.88
CA ARG A 915 12.92 -32.20 19.74
C ARG A 915 12.12 -33.47 19.48
N MET A 916 11.76 -33.70 18.23
CA MET A 916 10.74 -34.68 17.86
C MET A 916 11.11 -35.41 16.57
N CYS A 917 11.05 -36.74 16.60
CA CYS A 917 11.27 -37.57 15.41
C CYS A 917 10.12 -38.55 15.14
N ASP A 918 10.04 -39.09 13.92
CA ASP A 918 9.02 -40.08 13.56
C ASP A 918 9.27 -41.43 14.27
N VAL A 919 8.22 -42.03 14.84
CA VAL A 919 8.32 -43.34 15.50
C VAL A 919 8.78 -44.42 14.54
N LYS A 920 8.24 -44.48 13.31
CA LYS A 920 8.55 -45.55 12.36
C LYS A 920 9.99 -45.44 11.88
N GLU A 921 10.45 -44.22 11.58
CA GLU A 921 11.83 -44.02 11.16
C GLU A 921 12.84 -44.29 12.28
N TRP A 922 12.52 -43.96 13.53
CA TRP A 922 13.40 -44.33 14.65
C TRP A 922 13.44 -45.84 14.87
N GLU A 923 12.30 -46.53 14.84
CA GLU A 923 12.21 -47.98 15.01
C GLU A 923 12.88 -48.75 13.86
N GLU A 924 12.88 -48.22 12.64
CA GLU A 924 13.61 -48.78 11.49
C GLU A 924 15.12 -48.48 11.54
N LYS A 925 15.53 -47.23 11.80
CA LYS A 925 16.91 -46.76 11.61
C LYS A 925 17.80 -46.92 12.84
N PHE A 926 17.26 -46.78 14.05
CA PHE A 926 18.09 -46.88 15.27
C PHE A 926 18.73 -48.27 15.46
N PRO A 927 18.04 -49.41 15.21
CA PRO A 927 18.69 -50.73 15.25
C PRO A 927 19.81 -50.89 14.21
N GLN A 928 19.70 -50.24 13.04
CA GLN A 928 20.75 -50.23 12.02
C GLN A 928 21.96 -49.42 12.48
N ILE A 929 21.75 -48.25 13.09
CA ILE A 929 22.81 -47.46 13.73
C ILE A 929 23.52 -48.31 14.80
N GLN A 930 22.76 -48.97 15.69
CA GLN A 930 23.32 -49.81 16.74
C GLN A 930 24.15 -50.97 16.17
N LYS A 931 23.66 -51.66 15.13
CA LYS A 931 24.40 -52.72 14.45
C LYS A 931 25.70 -52.21 13.81
N ILE A 932 25.66 -51.09 13.08
CA ILE A 932 26.86 -50.53 12.43
C ILE A 932 27.89 -50.07 13.46
N MET A 933 27.47 -49.44 14.55
CA MET A 933 28.36 -49.00 15.64
C MET A 933 28.98 -50.17 16.42
N HIS A 934 28.33 -51.33 16.48
CA HIS A 934 28.82 -52.53 17.18
C HIS A 934 29.66 -53.45 16.27
N ASP A 935 29.18 -53.74 15.07
CA ASP A 935 29.77 -54.76 14.16
C ASP A 935 30.77 -54.16 13.15
N GLY A 936 30.80 -52.83 13.00
CA GLY A 936 31.67 -52.10 12.06
C GLY A 936 31.35 -52.31 10.57
N LYS A 937 30.26 -53.00 10.23
CA LYS A 937 29.90 -53.37 8.84
C LYS A 937 28.52 -52.83 8.45
N LEU A 938 28.43 -52.23 7.26
CA LEU A 938 27.16 -52.12 6.53
C LEU A 938 26.84 -53.47 5.85
N ASP A 939 25.58 -53.90 5.91
CA ASP A 939 25.11 -55.01 5.07
C ASP A 939 25.04 -54.54 3.61
N SER A 940 25.96 -55.03 2.78
CA SER A 940 26.14 -54.66 1.36
C SER A 940 25.06 -55.23 0.42
N ALA A 941 23.82 -55.36 0.89
CA ALA A 941 22.75 -56.14 0.25
C ALA A 941 21.69 -55.32 -0.50
N ARG A 942 21.81 -53.98 -0.55
CA ARG A 942 20.82 -53.10 -1.25
C ARG A 942 21.41 -52.07 -2.22
N SER A 943 22.71 -51.79 -2.17
CA SER A 943 23.41 -51.03 -3.22
C SER A 943 24.10 -52.02 -4.16
N GLY A 944 23.71 -52.05 -5.42
CA GLY A 944 24.29 -52.92 -6.47
C GLY A 944 25.69 -52.49 -6.92
N GLN A 945 26.58 -52.18 -5.98
CA GLN A 945 27.98 -51.82 -6.21
C GLN A 945 28.86 -52.80 -5.45
N SER A 946 29.42 -53.74 -6.21
CA SER A 946 30.46 -54.63 -5.75
C SER A 946 31.81 -53.90 -5.73
N ASP A 947 32.17 -53.31 -4.60
CA ASP A 947 33.57 -53.04 -4.28
C ASP A 947 33.81 -53.22 -2.77
N ALA A 948 34.59 -54.25 -2.45
CA ALA A 948 34.94 -54.60 -1.09
C ALA A 948 36.17 -53.78 -0.64
N SER A 949 35.95 -52.58 -0.12
CA SER A 949 37.02 -51.78 0.49
C SER A 949 36.61 -51.18 1.84
N TRP A 950 37.31 -51.60 2.90
CA TRP A 950 37.33 -51.04 4.26
C TRP A 950 35.98 -50.83 4.98
N ALA A 951 35.74 -51.68 5.98
CA ALA A 951 34.81 -51.42 7.08
C ALA A 951 35.23 -50.15 7.84
N LYS A 952 34.63 -49.00 7.51
CA LYS A 952 34.90 -47.73 8.19
C LYS A 952 34.31 -47.76 9.60
N CYS A 953 35.16 -48.00 10.60
CA CYS A 953 34.76 -47.89 12.01
C CYS A 953 34.53 -46.42 12.38
N TYR A 954 33.28 -46.08 12.67
CA TYR A 954 32.89 -44.74 13.12
C TYR A 954 33.15 -44.59 14.62
N ARG A 955 33.75 -43.46 15.04
CA ARG A 955 34.03 -43.22 16.47
C ARG A 955 32.78 -42.89 17.28
N ASN A 956 31.78 -42.32 16.62
CA ASN A 956 30.49 -41.97 17.20
C ASN A 956 29.41 -41.88 16.11
N VAL A 957 28.15 -41.83 16.54
CA VAL A 957 26.98 -41.77 15.66
C VAL A 957 26.97 -40.46 14.85
N SER A 958 27.45 -39.35 15.41
CA SER A 958 27.63 -38.10 14.65
C SER A 958 28.60 -38.21 13.47
N GLU A 959 29.60 -39.10 13.52
CA GLU A 959 30.48 -39.40 12.38
C GLU A 959 29.78 -40.30 11.36
N LEU A 960 29.07 -41.33 11.83
CA LEU A 960 28.25 -42.22 11.00
C LEU A 960 27.19 -41.46 10.18
N LEU A 961 26.46 -40.53 10.82
CA LEU A 961 25.37 -39.77 10.19
C LEU A 961 25.85 -38.72 9.17
N LYS A 962 27.14 -38.37 9.15
CA LYS A 962 27.71 -37.50 8.10
C LYS A 962 27.91 -38.27 6.79
N ASP A 963 28.40 -39.51 6.88
CA ASP A 963 28.64 -40.37 5.73
C ASP A 963 27.36 -41.07 5.26
N HIS A 964 26.45 -41.40 6.19
CA HIS A 964 25.19 -42.08 5.92
C HIS A 964 23.97 -41.25 6.41
N PRO A 965 23.71 -40.06 5.84
CA PRO A 965 22.64 -39.16 6.30
C PRO A 965 21.24 -39.77 6.19
N HIS A 966 21.03 -40.78 5.33
CA HIS A 966 19.77 -41.52 5.23
C HIS A 966 19.41 -42.31 6.51
N LEU A 967 20.39 -42.66 7.35
CA LEU A 967 20.18 -43.29 8.66
C LEU A 967 19.67 -42.31 9.71
N LYS A 968 19.68 -41.00 9.46
CA LYS A 968 19.10 -40.00 10.37
C LYS A 968 17.57 -40.14 10.37
N PRO A 969 16.91 -40.38 11.51
CA PRO A 969 15.46 -40.28 11.60
C PRO A 969 14.97 -38.86 11.27
N ALA A 970 13.85 -38.76 10.56
CA ALA A 970 13.22 -37.49 10.24
C ALA A 970 12.88 -36.70 11.50
N GLU A 971 13.29 -35.44 11.52
CA GLU A 971 13.21 -34.53 12.65
C GLU A 971 12.30 -33.35 12.27
N PHE A 972 11.40 -32.97 13.17
CA PHE A 972 10.35 -31.98 12.90
C PHE A 972 10.39 -30.72 13.78
N SER A 973 11.46 -30.51 14.55
CA SER A 973 11.68 -29.32 15.36
C SER A 973 12.49 -28.26 14.60
N LYS A 974 12.78 -27.18 15.32
CA LYS A 974 13.80 -26.16 15.02
C LYS A 974 15.19 -26.72 14.67
N GLN A 975 15.47 -28.01 14.91
CA GLN A 975 16.71 -28.64 14.45
C GLN A 975 16.84 -28.66 12.92
N TYR A 976 15.74 -28.77 12.17
CA TYR A 976 15.78 -28.69 10.70
C TYR A 976 16.44 -27.39 10.20
N VAL A 977 16.12 -26.25 10.84
CA VAL A 977 16.72 -24.94 10.51
C VAL A 977 18.22 -24.91 10.82
N ARG A 978 18.64 -25.52 11.93
CA ARG A 978 20.07 -25.63 12.29
C ARG A 978 20.84 -26.47 11.27
N ASP A 979 20.26 -27.59 10.86
CA ASP A 979 20.86 -28.50 9.89
C ASP A 979 20.98 -27.84 8.52
N ALA A 980 19.91 -27.20 8.02
CA ALA A 980 19.90 -26.48 6.75
C ALA A 980 20.98 -25.37 6.68
N LEU A 981 21.20 -24.62 7.77
CA LEU A 981 22.28 -23.62 7.82
C LEU A 981 23.66 -24.27 7.72
N LEU A 982 23.89 -25.39 8.41
CA LEU A 982 25.16 -26.12 8.36
C LEU A 982 25.40 -26.73 6.96
N ASP A 983 24.37 -27.27 6.32
CA ASP A 983 24.43 -27.81 4.95
C ASP A 983 24.71 -26.70 3.90
N MET A 984 24.26 -25.47 4.17
CA MET A 984 24.64 -24.26 3.41
C MET A 984 26.07 -23.77 3.71
N GLY A 985 26.82 -24.44 4.60
CA GLY A 985 28.20 -24.11 4.94
C GLY A 985 28.38 -23.04 6.02
N PHE A 986 27.31 -22.62 6.70
CA PHE A 986 27.40 -21.64 7.81
C PHE A 986 28.20 -22.22 8.99
N LYS A 987 29.09 -21.40 9.56
CA LYS A 987 29.92 -21.75 10.71
C LYS A 987 29.61 -20.79 11.86
N PRO A 988 28.75 -21.17 12.83
CA PRO A 988 28.29 -20.29 13.90
C PRO A 988 29.42 -19.58 14.69
N ASP A 989 30.54 -20.27 14.88
CA ASP A 989 31.69 -19.78 15.66
C ASP A 989 32.66 -18.89 14.85
N GLN A 990 32.49 -18.77 13.52
CA GLN A 990 33.42 -18.08 12.62
C GLN A 990 32.74 -16.95 11.81
N ASP A 991 31.48 -17.14 11.42
CA ASP A 991 30.74 -16.24 10.54
C ASP A 991 30.06 -15.12 11.34
N LYS A 992 30.21 -13.87 10.90
CA LYS A 992 29.65 -12.69 11.59
C LYS A 992 28.15 -12.46 11.34
N SER A 993 27.54 -13.22 10.44
CA SER A 993 26.14 -13.04 10.02
C SER A 993 25.56 -14.34 9.49
N VAL A 994 24.36 -14.71 9.95
CA VAL A 994 23.62 -15.88 9.46
C VAL A 994 23.14 -15.66 8.00
N PRO A 995 23.31 -16.64 7.09
CA PRO A 995 22.81 -16.52 5.72
C PRO A 995 21.28 -16.56 5.66
N LYS A 996 20.72 -16.06 4.55
CA LYS A 996 19.29 -16.23 4.26
C LYS A 996 19.00 -17.67 3.84
N LEU A 997 17.98 -18.30 4.42
CA LEU A 997 17.44 -19.56 3.92
C LEU A 997 16.86 -19.37 2.51
N SER A 998 16.97 -20.40 1.67
CA SER A 998 16.29 -20.42 0.36
C SER A 998 14.78 -20.62 0.53
N LYS A 999 14.00 -20.29 -0.50
CA LYS A 999 12.54 -20.41 -0.50
C LYS A 999 12.09 -21.83 -0.15
N GLU A 1000 12.78 -22.83 -0.70
CA GLU A 1000 12.49 -24.25 -0.52
C GLU A 1000 12.65 -24.69 0.94
N HIS A 1001 13.69 -24.18 1.62
CA HIS A 1001 13.93 -24.43 3.05
C HIS A 1001 12.86 -23.76 3.94
N VAL A 1002 12.44 -22.54 3.60
CA VAL A 1002 11.35 -21.85 4.31
C VAL A 1002 10.04 -22.63 4.18
N VAL A 1003 9.69 -23.06 2.96
CA VAL A 1003 8.47 -23.82 2.66
C VAL A 1003 8.48 -25.20 3.32
N GLU A 1004 9.59 -25.95 3.27
CA GLU A 1004 9.73 -27.24 3.95
C GLU A 1004 9.70 -27.09 5.48
N CYS A 1005 10.27 -26.02 6.05
CA CYS A 1005 10.20 -25.73 7.49
C CYS A 1005 8.74 -25.45 7.93
N ALA A 1006 8.04 -24.55 7.24
CA ALA A 1006 6.63 -24.26 7.52
C ALA A 1006 5.74 -25.50 7.36
N TYR A 1007 5.97 -26.31 6.32
CA TYR A 1007 5.28 -27.58 6.12
C TYR A 1007 5.51 -28.55 7.30
N ARG A 1008 6.74 -28.69 7.79
CA ARG A 1008 7.03 -29.55 8.95
C ARG A 1008 6.31 -29.09 10.21
N TYR A 1009 6.30 -27.78 10.45
CA TYR A 1009 5.62 -27.17 11.60
C TYR A 1009 4.11 -27.45 11.54
N ILE A 1010 3.47 -27.19 10.40
CA ILE A 1010 2.05 -27.48 10.18
C ILE A 1010 1.76 -28.99 10.32
N ALA A 1011 2.56 -29.86 9.70
CA ALA A 1011 2.37 -31.31 9.75
C ALA A 1011 2.65 -31.93 11.14
N VAL A 1012 3.37 -31.23 12.04
CA VAL A 1012 3.42 -31.60 13.47
C VAL A 1012 2.19 -31.09 14.20
N CYS A 1013 1.75 -29.86 13.94
CA CYS A 1013 0.55 -29.29 14.54
C CYS A 1013 -0.65 -30.22 14.36
N GLU A 1014 -0.93 -30.62 13.12
CA GLU A 1014 -2.05 -31.51 12.80
C GLU A 1014 -1.89 -32.90 13.44
N ARG A 1015 -0.67 -33.47 13.45
CA ARG A 1015 -0.40 -34.76 14.09
C ARG A 1015 -0.59 -34.72 15.60
N VAL A 1016 -0.08 -33.70 16.28
CA VAL A 1016 -0.13 -33.56 17.74
C VAL A 1016 -1.54 -33.24 18.21
N THR A 1017 -2.22 -32.24 17.62
CA THR A 1017 -3.57 -31.86 18.05
C THR A 1017 -4.63 -32.83 17.54
N GLY A 1018 -4.50 -33.30 16.30
CA GLY A 1018 -5.50 -34.09 15.59
C GLY A 1018 -6.53 -33.24 14.85
N GLN A 1019 -6.29 -31.94 14.75
CA GLN A 1019 -7.13 -30.96 14.06
C GLN A 1019 -6.44 -30.54 12.75
N SER A 1020 -7.23 -30.32 11.70
CA SER A 1020 -6.71 -29.73 10.45
C SER A 1020 -6.24 -28.30 10.67
N PHE A 1021 -5.16 -27.91 10.01
CA PHE A 1021 -4.61 -26.56 10.12
C PHE A 1021 -5.57 -25.50 9.57
N GLU A 1022 -5.88 -24.49 10.38
CA GLU A 1022 -6.76 -23.38 10.00
C GLU A 1022 -6.02 -22.37 9.13
N TRP A 1023 -6.41 -22.29 7.87
CA TRP A 1023 -5.82 -21.37 6.90
C TRP A 1023 -6.52 -19.99 6.91
N PRO A 1024 -5.80 -18.91 6.59
CA PRO A 1024 -6.40 -17.58 6.38
C PRO A 1024 -7.55 -17.60 5.37
N SER A 1025 -8.59 -16.80 5.63
CA SER A 1025 -9.74 -16.68 4.74
C SER A 1025 -9.35 -16.00 3.42
N GLU A 1026 -9.79 -16.56 2.29
CA GLU A 1026 -9.57 -15.94 0.97
C GLU A 1026 -10.53 -14.76 0.70
N THR A 1027 -11.60 -14.60 1.49
CA THR A 1027 -12.63 -13.57 1.29
C THR A 1027 -12.36 -12.26 2.04
N VAL A 1028 -11.59 -12.30 3.13
CA VAL A 1028 -11.29 -11.14 3.98
C VAL A 1028 -9.79 -10.99 4.14
N LYS A 1029 -9.20 -10.07 3.37
CA LYS A 1029 -7.76 -9.77 3.41
C LYS A 1029 -7.43 -8.72 4.46
N LEU A 1030 -7.35 -9.14 5.73
CA LEU A 1030 -6.65 -8.39 6.77
C LEU A 1030 -5.18 -8.82 6.81
N THR A 1031 -4.28 -7.89 7.13
CA THR A 1031 -2.90 -8.21 7.49
C THR A 1031 -2.84 -9.01 8.80
N PRO A 1032 -1.75 -9.78 9.06
CA PRO A 1032 -1.54 -10.45 10.34
C PRO A 1032 -1.67 -9.52 11.55
N GLU A 1033 -1.17 -8.29 11.46
CA GLU A 1033 -1.21 -7.26 12.49
C GLU A 1033 -2.65 -6.76 12.75
N GLU A 1034 -3.39 -6.40 11.70
CA GLU A 1034 -4.79 -5.96 11.83
C GLU A 1034 -5.68 -7.04 12.44
N ARG A 1035 -5.48 -8.30 12.03
CA ARG A 1035 -6.18 -9.47 12.59
C ARG A 1035 -5.90 -9.62 14.09
N VAL A 1036 -4.64 -9.56 14.51
CA VAL A 1036 -4.23 -9.63 15.92
C VAL A 1036 -4.88 -8.52 16.75
N CYS A 1037 -4.79 -7.27 16.29
CA CYS A 1037 -5.35 -6.12 17.01
C CYS A 1037 -6.89 -6.17 17.07
N SER A 1038 -7.55 -6.57 15.98
CA SER A 1038 -9.01 -6.77 15.94
C SER A 1038 -9.47 -7.84 16.94
N ASN A 1039 -8.80 -9.00 16.97
CA ASN A 1039 -9.14 -10.10 17.87
C ASN A 1039 -8.88 -9.75 19.35
N LEU A 1040 -7.79 -9.03 19.67
CA LEU A 1040 -7.53 -8.51 21.01
C LEU A 1040 -8.59 -7.50 21.48
N LYS A 1041 -9.08 -6.65 20.57
CA LYS A 1041 -10.18 -5.71 20.84
C LYS A 1041 -11.51 -6.43 21.07
N HIS A 1042 -11.86 -7.41 20.23
CA HIS A 1042 -13.08 -8.22 20.37
C HIS A 1042 -13.14 -8.93 21.73
N HIS A 1043 -12.01 -9.44 22.23
CA HIS A 1043 -11.91 -10.09 23.54
C HIS A 1043 -11.65 -9.11 24.71
N GLY A 1044 -11.67 -7.79 24.49
CA GLY A 1044 -11.61 -6.77 25.54
C GLY A 1044 -10.23 -6.54 26.17
N PHE A 1045 -9.15 -7.01 25.56
CA PHE A 1045 -7.77 -6.71 26.00
C PHE A 1045 -7.31 -5.31 25.61
N ILE A 1046 -7.97 -4.71 24.63
CA ILE A 1046 -7.80 -3.33 24.16
C ILE A 1046 -9.09 -2.54 24.47
N LYS A 1047 -8.99 -1.26 24.89
CA LYS A 1047 -10.03 -0.57 25.71
C LYS A 1047 -10.71 0.66 25.05
N GLY A 1048 -11.05 0.60 23.77
CA GLY A 1048 -11.80 1.65 23.05
C GLY A 1048 -11.07 2.98 22.80
N CYS A 1049 -9.95 3.24 23.50
CA CYS A 1049 -9.08 4.41 23.39
C CYS A 1049 -7.80 4.19 24.22
N CYS A 1050 -6.74 4.95 23.95
CA CYS A 1050 -5.54 4.97 24.78
C CYS A 1050 -4.78 6.31 24.72
N ALA A 1051 -3.79 6.49 25.59
CA ALA A 1051 -2.94 7.69 25.58
C ALA A 1051 -1.45 7.35 25.72
N ALA A 1052 -0.58 8.20 25.16
CA ALA A 1052 0.87 8.06 25.25
C ALA A 1052 1.53 9.33 25.79
N VAL A 1053 2.31 9.23 26.86
CA VAL A 1053 3.05 10.34 27.48
C VAL A 1053 4.50 10.32 26.99
N PHE A 1054 4.84 11.20 26.06
CA PHE A 1054 6.20 11.39 25.57
C PHE A 1054 6.92 12.43 26.42
N ALA A 1055 8.12 12.10 26.92
CA ALA A 1055 8.92 12.97 27.76
C ALA A 1055 10.35 13.16 27.23
N GLY A 1056 10.92 14.34 27.51
CA GLY A 1056 12.26 14.71 27.05
C GLY A 1056 13.40 14.06 27.84
N SER A 1057 13.16 13.68 29.10
CA SER A 1057 14.17 13.17 30.03
C SER A 1057 13.59 12.20 31.07
N ASP A 1058 14.41 11.27 31.57
CA ASP A 1058 14.06 10.43 32.73
C ASP A 1058 13.81 11.24 34.01
N SER A 1059 14.37 12.45 34.11
CA SER A 1059 14.10 13.39 35.22
C SER A 1059 12.64 13.82 35.30
N ASP A 1060 11.88 13.72 34.21
CA ASP A 1060 10.48 14.12 34.14
C ASP A 1060 9.52 13.05 34.74
N MET A 1061 10.04 11.88 35.16
CA MET A 1061 9.23 10.74 35.61
C MET A 1061 8.14 11.06 36.64
N PRO A 1062 8.37 11.87 37.70
CA PRO A 1062 7.31 12.20 38.67
C PRO A 1062 6.12 12.95 38.05
N HIS A 1063 6.35 13.67 36.94
CA HIS A 1063 5.30 14.35 36.18
C HIS A 1063 4.63 13.42 35.17
N ILE A 1064 5.39 12.51 34.55
CA ILE A 1064 4.84 11.43 33.70
C ILE A 1064 3.85 10.56 34.49
N GLU A 1065 4.27 10.04 35.65
CA GLU A 1065 3.44 9.22 36.55
C GLU A 1065 2.18 9.96 36.97
N LYS A 1066 2.29 11.27 37.22
CA LYS A 1066 1.16 12.14 37.53
C LYS A 1066 0.19 12.28 36.36
N CYS A 1067 0.69 12.46 35.13
CA CYS A 1067 -0.15 12.46 33.92
C CYS A 1067 -0.88 11.12 33.74
N GLN A 1068 -0.19 9.99 33.88
CA GLN A 1068 -0.79 8.65 33.79
C GLN A 1068 -1.85 8.41 34.89
N LYS A 1069 -1.57 8.81 36.13
CA LYS A 1069 -2.50 8.72 37.27
C LYS A 1069 -3.75 9.57 37.09
N GLU A 1070 -3.64 10.75 36.46
CA GLU A 1070 -4.79 11.59 36.15
C GLU A 1070 -5.63 11.01 34.99
N LEU A 1071 -5.00 10.42 33.97
CA LEU A 1071 -5.70 9.70 32.88
C LEU A 1071 -6.46 8.46 33.39
N ALA A 1072 -5.85 7.70 34.31
CA ALA A 1072 -6.44 6.51 34.90
C ALA A 1072 -7.77 6.76 35.62
N LYS A 1073 -8.01 7.98 36.15
CA LYS A 1073 -9.29 8.38 36.78
C LYS A 1073 -10.50 8.29 35.83
N TYR A 1074 -10.26 8.44 34.53
CA TYR A 1074 -11.29 8.34 33.49
C TYR A 1074 -11.34 6.95 32.84
N GLY A 1075 -10.54 5.99 33.33
CA GLY A 1075 -10.42 4.64 32.77
C GLY A 1075 -9.57 4.55 31.49
N ILE A 1076 -8.83 5.61 31.14
CA ILE A 1076 -8.02 5.68 29.91
C ILE A 1076 -6.68 4.95 30.18
N PRO A 1077 -6.36 3.86 29.45
CA PRO A 1077 -5.05 3.24 29.57
C PRO A 1077 -3.98 4.18 29.01
N SER A 1078 -2.85 4.31 29.71
CA SER A 1078 -1.80 5.25 29.33
C SER A 1078 -0.40 4.66 29.48
N HIS A 1079 0.42 4.88 28.47
CA HIS A 1079 1.81 4.43 28.38
C HIS A 1079 2.75 5.62 28.33
N TYR A 1080 4.05 5.45 28.59
CA TYR A 1080 5.02 6.54 28.45
C TYR A 1080 6.21 6.17 27.57
N ARG A 1081 6.89 7.19 27.01
CA ARG A 1081 8.11 7.08 26.22
C ARG A 1081 9.06 8.21 26.58
N ILE A 1082 10.35 7.91 26.65
CA ILE A 1082 11.39 8.90 26.95
C ILE A 1082 12.24 9.04 25.69
N CYS A 1083 12.06 10.17 25.00
CA CYS A 1083 12.59 10.47 23.68
C CYS A 1083 12.79 12.00 23.57
N SER A 1084 14.04 12.44 23.47
CA SER A 1084 14.37 13.86 23.31
C SER A 1084 14.40 14.24 21.83
N ALA A 1085 13.59 15.22 21.42
CA ALA A 1085 13.65 15.79 20.08
C ALA A 1085 15.04 16.37 19.76
N HIS A 1086 15.72 16.95 20.75
CA HIS A 1086 17.06 17.54 20.60
C HIS A 1086 18.18 16.49 20.50
N LYS A 1087 18.14 15.45 21.35
CA LYS A 1087 19.25 14.46 21.44
C LYS A 1087 19.06 13.24 20.54
N GLN A 1088 17.81 12.87 20.23
CA GLN A 1088 17.47 11.62 19.56
C GLN A 1088 16.26 11.79 18.59
N PRO A 1089 16.30 12.75 17.64
CA PRO A 1089 15.16 13.06 16.76
C PRO A 1089 14.66 11.84 15.97
N THR A 1090 15.55 11.05 15.35
CA THR A 1090 15.19 9.84 14.61
C THR A 1090 14.53 8.76 15.48
N ARG A 1091 14.87 8.72 16.78
CA ARG A 1091 14.22 7.80 17.73
C ARG A 1091 12.82 8.28 18.12
N LEU A 1092 12.64 9.60 18.26
CA LEU A 1092 11.32 10.20 18.48
C LEU A 1092 10.42 9.97 17.27
N GLU A 1093 10.93 10.20 16.05
CA GLU A 1093 10.22 9.94 14.80
C GLU A 1093 9.81 8.47 14.68
N ALA A 1094 10.75 7.53 14.83
CA ALA A 1094 10.44 6.09 14.80
C ALA A 1094 9.41 5.69 15.87
N ALA A 1095 9.51 6.26 17.09
CA ALA A 1095 8.52 6.02 18.13
C ALA A 1095 7.13 6.57 17.76
N LEU A 1096 7.04 7.78 17.21
CA LEU A 1096 5.77 8.36 16.79
C LEU A 1096 5.16 7.59 15.62
N GLN A 1097 5.95 7.17 14.64
CA GLN A 1097 5.50 6.28 13.56
C GLN A 1097 4.95 4.95 14.08
N MET A 1098 5.52 4.39 15.16
CA MET A 1098 4.96 3.21 15.83
C MET A 1098 3.59 3.49 16.49
N TYR A 1099 3.44 4.64 17.15
CA TYR A 1099 2.17 5.04 17.79
C TYR A 1099 1.09 5.50 16.80
N ASN A 1100 1.47 6.03 15.64
CA ASN A 1100 0.56 6.39 14.55
C ASN A 1100 -0.20 5.16 13.98
N LYS A 1101 0.27 3.93 14.25
CA LYS A 1101 -0.40 2.66 13.86
C LYS A 1101 -1.53 2.20 14.81
N SER A 1102 -1.92 3.03 15.78
CA SER A 1102 -3.04 2.73 16.69
C SER A 1102 -4.33 2.46 15.91
N ILE A 1103 -5.02 1.36 16.23
CA ILE A 1103 -6.34 1.06 15.64
C ILE A 1103 -7.47 1.72 16.45
N GLU A 1104 -7.17 2.16 17.67
CA GLU A 1104 -8.09 2.89 18.53
C GLU A 1104 -7.80 4.39 18.56
N PRO A 1105 -8.81 5.23 18.88
CA PRO A 1105 -8.61 6.64 19.16
C PRO A 1105 -7.51 6.87 20.22
N MET A 1106 -6.48 7.62 19.83
CA MET A 1106 -5.33 7.92 20.68
C MET A 1106 -5.16 9.43 20.89
N ALA A 1107 -4.51 9.78 22.00
CA ALA A 1107 -3.97 11.11 22.27
C ALA A 1107 -2.53 10.99 22.77
N ILE A 1108 -1.70 12.00 22.48
CA ILE A 1108 -0.34 12.11 23.00
C ILE A 1108 -0.26 13.26 24.00
N ILE A 1109 0.36 13.04 25.15
CA ILE A 1109 0.83 14.12 26.04
C ILE A 1109 2.34 14.28 25.78
N ALA A 1110 2.75 15.47 25.34
CA ALA A 1110 4.17 15.82 25.23
C ALA A 1110 4.60 16.62 26.47
N SER A 1111 5.71 16.21 27.10
CA SER A 1111 6.20 16.75 28.36
C SER A 1111 7.71 16.98 28.29
N ALA A 1112 8.15 18.21 28.02
CA ALA A 1112 9.55 18.58 28.12
C ALA A 1112 9.72 19.86 28.95
N GLY A 1113 10.70 19.85 29.85
CA GLY A 1113 11.20 21.05 30.52
C GLY A 1113 12.16 21.86 29.64
N GLY A 1114 12.40 23.11 30.01
CA GLY A 1114 13.24 24.04 29.24
C GLY A 1114 12.63 24.38 27.88
N THR A 1115 13.45 24.35 26.82
CA THR A 1115 12.98 24.63 25.45
C THR A 1115 12.29 23.41 24.84
N ASP A 1116 10.95 23.39 24.90
CA ASP A 1116 10.10 22.30 24.44
C ASP A 1116 9.96 22.26 22.91
N ALA A 1117 10.95 21.66 22.25
CA ALA A 1117 10.82 21.21 20.87
C ALA A 1117 10.05 19.89 20.74
N LEU A 1118 9.88 19.13 21.84
CA LEU A 1118 9.25 17.80 21.82
C LEU A 1118 7.78 17.91 21.41
N SER A 1119 7.05 18.85 21.99
CA SER A 1119 5.64 19.11 21.65
C SER A 1119 5.44 19.45 20.17
N GLY A 1120 6.20 20.42 19.66
CA GLY A 1120 6.06 20.89 18.29
C GLY A 1120 6.42 19.82 17.26
N THR A 1121 7.54 19.12 17.47
CA THR A 1121 7.97 18.00 16.63
C THR A 1121 7.00 16.82 16.72
N ALA A 1122 6.50 16.48 17.92
CA ALA A 1122 5.52 15.40 18.06
C ALA A 1122 4.19 15.73 17.37
N SER A 1123 3.73 16.99 17.43
CA SER A 1123 2.52 17.43 16.73
C SER A 1123 2.66 17.47 15.21
N PHE A 1124 3.87 17.66 14.70
CA PHE A 1124 4.13 17.65 13.27
C PHE A 1124 4.22 16.22 12.70
N LEU A 1125 4.76 15.28 13.49
CA LEU A 1125 4.99 13.89 13.06
C LEU A 1125 3.86 12.91 13.44
N SER A 1126 2.95 13.29 14.35
CA SER A 1126 1.85 12.41 14.76
C SER A 1126 0.55 12.67 14.01
N VAL A 1127 -0.16 11.59 13.68
CA VAL A 1127 -1.55 11.65 13.19
C VAL A 1127 -2.55 11.81 14.35
N TRP A 1128 -2.10 11.74 15.60
CA TRP A 1128 -2.92 11.83 16.81
C TRP A 1128 -2.80 13.19 17.49
N PRO A 1129 -3.88 13.70 18.11
CA PRO A 1129 -3.84 14.97 18.84
C PRO A 1129 -2.78 15.00 19.94
N VAL A 1130 -1.92 16.02 19.91
CA VAL A 1130 -0.83 16.23 20.87
C VAL A 1130 -1.21 17.34 21.87
N VAL A 1131 -1.02 17.05 23.15
CA VAL A 1131 -1.26 17.97 24.28
C VAL A 1131 0.06 18.27 24.96
N SER A 1132 0.51 19.51 24.89
CA SER A 1132 1.71 19.98 25.59
C SER A 1132 1.42 20.17 27.07
N CYS A 1133 1.99 19.32 27.92
CA CYS A 1133 1.91 19.40 29.37
C CYS A 1133 3.32 19.34 29.97
N PRO A 1134 4.12 20.43 29.88
CA PRO A 1134 5.47 20.44 30.42
C PRO A 1134 5.48 20.34 31.96
N PRO A 1135 6.58 19.86 32.56
CA PRO A 1135 6.76 19.88 34.01
C PRO A 1135 6.95 21.31 34.54
N ASP A 1136 7.51 22.21 33.72
CA ASP A 1136 7.78 23.59 34.09
C ASP A 1136 6.51 24.47 34.05
N PRO A 1137 6.23 25.25 35.10
CA PRO A 1137 5.13 26.21 35.08
C PRO A 1137 5.42 27.36 34.10
N HIS A 1138 4.43 27.73 33.28
CA HIS A 1138 4.50 28.85 32.33
C HIS A 1138 5.65 28.76 31.31
N ASN A 1139 5.80 27.60 30.66
CA ASN A 1139 6.74 27.44 29.56
C ASN A 1139 6.20 28.09 28.25
N PRO A 1140 6.78 29.22 27.76
CA PRO A 1140 6.30 29.88 26.55
C PRO A 1140 6.72 29.14 25.26
N SER A 1141 7.73 28.27 25.31
CA SER A 1141 8.20 27.56 24.12
C SER A 1141 7.16 26.59 23.56
N CYS A 1142 6.24 26.09 24.40
CA CYS A 1142 5.10 25.28 23.97
C CYS A 1142 4.04 26.05 23.14
N ILE A 1143 4.12 27.38 23.07
CA ILE A 1143 3.11 28.24 22.41
C ILE A 1143 3.62 28.71 21.03
N GLY A 1144 4.92 28.98 20.90
CA GLY A 1144 5.55 29.49 19.68
C GLY A 1144 5.90 28.40 18.65
N ASN A 1145 4.99 27.47 18.37
CA ASN A 1145 5.26 26.35 17.45
C ASN A 1145 5.28 26.83 15.99
N PRO A 1146 6.06 26.18 15.09
CA PRO A 1146 6.09 26.52 13.67
C PRO A 1146 4.74 26.21 12.97
N PRO A 1147 4.49 26.80 11.79
CA PRO A 1147 3.31 26.46 10.99
C PRO A 1147 3.14 24.95 10.79
N LEU A 1148 1.88 24.49 10.71
CA LEU A 1148 1.45 23.08 10.65
C LEU A 1148 1.55 22.30 11.98
N SER A 1149 2.20 22.84 13.02
CA SER A 1149 2.14 22.28 14.37
C SER A 1149 0.86 22.74 15.08
N SER A 1150 0.09 21.80 15.66
CA SER A 1150 -1.29 22.03 16.16
C SER A 1150 -1.51 21.59 17.62
N ASN A 1151 -0.43 21.37 18.38
CA ASN A 1151 -0.48 20.96 19.78
C ASN A 1151 -1.21 21.96 20.69
N VAL A 1152 -2.03 21.42 21.59
CA VAL A 1152 -2.77 22.21 22.59
C VAL A 1152 -1.94 22.34 23.86
N TYR A 1153 -1.68 23.57 24.32
CA TYR A 1153 -0.97 23.82 25.58
C TYR A 1153 -1.89 23.70 26.81
N VAL A 1154 -1.57 22.77 27.72
CA VAL A 1154 -2.30 22.53 28.98
C VAL A 1154 -1.33 22.33 30.15
N GLN A 1155 -1.07 23.39 30.91
CA GLN A 1155 -0.08 23.42 32.01
C GLN A 1155 -0.28 22.39 33.14
N ARG A 1156 -1.51 21.93 33.42
CA ARG A 1156 -1.80 21.05 34.58
C ARG A 1156 -2.12 19.62 34.13
N PRO A 1157 -1.43 18.58 34.62
CA PRO A 1157 -1.72 17.17 34.30
C PRO A 1157 -3.19 16.75 34.41
N GLY A 1158 -3.88 17.17 35.49
CA GLY A 1158 -5.30 16.88 35.67
C GLY A 1158 -6.21 17.54 34.63
N ASN A 1159 -5.82 18.71 34.11
CA ASN A 1159 -6.53 19.37 33.01
C ASN A 1159 -6.18 18.72 31.65
N ALA A 1160 -4.94 18.31 31.43
CA ALA A 1160 -4.52 17.61 30.22
C ALA A 1160 -5.23 16.26 30.08
N ALA A 1161 -5.27 15.48 31.17
CA ALA A 1161 -6.04 14.24 31.25
C ALA A 1161 -7.55 14.47 31.05
N ARG A 1162 -8.12 15.53 31.64
CA ARG A 1162 -9.54 15.89 31.46
C ARG A 1162 -9.85 16.32 30.02
N PHE A 1163 -8.96 17.05 29.37
CA PHE A 1163 -9.09 17.47 27.97
C PHE A 1163 -9.09 16.24 27.03
N ILE A 1164 -8.14 15.32 27.23
CA ILE A 1164 -8.09 14.04 26.50
C ILE A 1164 -9.34 13.20 26.77
N ALA A 1165 -9.79 13.12 28.03
CA ALA A 1165 -11.05 12.46 28.36
C ALA A 1165 -12.26 13.10 27.67
N GLN A 1166 -12.33 14.43 27.62
CA GLN A 1166 -13.38 15.15 26.89
C GLN A 1166 -13.33 14.85 25.39
N MET A 1167 -12.14 14.76 24.80
CA MET A 1167 -11.96 14.38 23.40
C MET A 1167 -12.49 12.96 23.13
N PHE A 1168 -12.11 11.96 23.93
CA PHE A 1168 -12.59 10.58 23.75
C PHE A 1168 -14.09 10.43 24.08
N GLY A 1169 -14.55 11.06 25.16
CA GLY A 1169 -15.95 10.99 25.60
C GLY A 1169 -16.91 11.72 24.66
N SER A 1170 -16.52 12.85 24.08
CA SER A 1170 -17.37 13.64 23.18
C SER A 1170 -17.15 13.28 21.72
N CYS A 1171 -15.93 13.42 21.21
CA CYS A 1171 -15.62 13.28 19.77
C CYS A 1171 -15.51 11.81 19.34
N CYS A 1172 -14.99 10.93 20.18
CA CYS A 1172 -14.83 9.51 19.87
C CYS A 1172 -15.94 8.61 20.46
N ASN A 1173 -16.94 9.21 21.12
CA ASN A 1173 -18.12 8.54 21.70
C ASN A 1173 -17.80 7.38 22.68
N VAL A 1174 -16.66 7.42 23.37
CA VAL A 1174 -16.26 6.36 24.32
C VAL A 1174 -17.15 6.43 25.57
N LYS A 1175 -18.17 5.57 25.63
CA LYS A 1175 -19.25 5.60 26.63
C LYS A 1175 -18.74 5.55 28.08
N SER A 1176 -17.72 4.76 28.38
CA SER A 1176 -17.09 4.64 29.70
C SER A 1176 -16.44 5.95 30.16
N VAL A 1177 -15.64 6.57 29.29
CA VAL A 1177 -14.97 7.86 29.54
C VAL A 1177 -15.99 9.00 29.67
N ARG A 1178 -17.03 9.02 28.80
CA ARG A 1178 -18.13 9.98 28.91
C ARG A 1178 -18.84 9.86 30.27
N LYS A 1179 -19.12 8.65 30.74
CA LYS A 1179 -19.71 8.43 32.06
C LYS A 1179 -18.80 8.96 33.17
N ALA A 1180 -17.50 8.64 33.15
CA ALA A 1180 -16.55 9.11 34.15
C ALA A 1180 -16.46 10.65 34.23
N LEU A 1181 -16.59 11.36 33.10
CA LEU A 1181 -16.66 12.83 33.06
C LEU A 1181 -17.93 13.38 33.72
N VAL A 1182 -19.08 12.73 33.51
CA VAL A 1182 -20.37 13.12 34.13
C VAL A 1182 -20.33 12.84 35.63
N ASP A 1183 -19.87 11.66 36.04
CA ASP A 1183 -19.70 11.27 37.44
C ASP A 1183 -18.74 12.25 38.18
N GLU A 1184 -17.64 12.69 37.53
CA GLU A 1184 -16.72 13.70 38.06
C GLU A 1184 -17.41 15.07 38.25
N ALA A 1185 -18.21 15.50 37.26
CA ALA A 1185 -18.92 16.77 37.30
C ALA A 1185 -20.00 16.78 38.39
N GLU A 1186 -20.83 15.74 38.47
CA GLU A 1186 -21.80 15.57 39.56
C GLU A 1186 -21.12 15.53 40.94
N GLY A 1187 -20.00 14.81 41.05
CA GLY A 1187 -19.22 14.72 42.29
C GLY A 1187 -18.71 16.09 42.75
N LYS A 1188 -18.29 16.96 41.81
CA LYS A 1188 -17.90 18.35 42.11
C LYS A 1188 -19.10 19.20 42.53
N VAL A 1189 -20.23 19.11 41.83
CA VAL A 1189 -21.46 19.84 42.21
C VAL A 1189 -21.93 19.44 43.61
N LYS A 1190 -21.98 18.14 43.91
CA LYS A 1190 -22.34 17.62 45.26
C LYS A 1190 -21.39 18.13 46.35
N LYS A 1191 -20.09 18.20 46.08
CA LYS A 1191 -19.09 18.78 47.01
C LYS A 1191 -19.25 20.29 47.21
N LEU A 1192 -19.52 21.05 46.15
CA LEU A 1192 -19.77 22.49 46.25
C LEU A 1192 -21.04 22.79 47.05
N VAL A 1193 -22.14 22.09 46.77
CA VAL A 1193 -23.39 22.20 47.54
C VAL A 1193 -23.21 21.78 49.01
N ALA A 1194 -22.36 20.79 49.28
CA ALA A 1194 -22.04 20.39 50.66
C ALA A 1194 -21.17 21.43 51.40
N ALA A 1195 -20.24 22.10 50.69
CA ALA A 1195 -19.43 23.17 51.26
C ALA A 1195 -20.26 24.43 51.53
N ASP A 1196 -21.15 24.81 50.61
CA ASP A 1196 -22.09 25.92 50.74
C ASP A 1196 -23.01 25.73 51.97
N LYS A 1197 -23.53 24.51 52.15
CA LYS A 1197 -24.28 24.05 53.35
C LYS A 1197 -23.47 23.94 54.65
N TRP A 1198 -22.16 24.11 54.59
CA TRP A 1198 -21.28 24.11 55.77
C TRP A 1198 -20.79 25.53 56.11
N SER A 1199 -20.78 26.43 55.13
CA SER A 1199 -20.57 27.87 55.31
C SER A 1199 -21.83 28.66 55.67
N SER A 1200 -23.01 28.02 55.61
CA SER A 1200 -24.31 28.53 56.07
C SER A 1200 -24.76 27.85 57.36
#